data_AF-A0ABD3RRB9-F1
#
_entry.id   AF-A0ABD3RRB9-F1
#
_cell.length_a   1.000
_cell.length_b   1.000
_cell.length_c   1.000
_cell.angle_alpha   90.00
_cell.angle_beta   90.00
_cell.angle_gamma   90.00
#
_symmetry.space_group_name_H-M   'P 1'
#
loop_
_entity.id
_entity.type
_entity.pdbx_description
1 polymer ?
#
loop_
_entity_poly.entity_id
_entity_poly.type
_entity_poly.pdbx_seq_one_letter_code
_entity_poly.pdbx_strand_id
1 'polypeptide(L)'
;MAQPNHGPPETYASAFVNQSGNEKLNRQIHVIISSALALFLISAFVLVAMLPSPNERPFPHVVIRSPETNLVVVWGDGGNGDKSSLVRQRFRHSKGKYVGTEVAKTEVPKETLKLKEKPTQDIGDVGDESNSGDDVIGQDDIINYDDGEISSDESDAVAETNTEADPADDVGNSQNETGDEDGIISDEENDPNDMVYDDDETSIDESMTPGDDSRLIHVLETRFMQNQPNLVELAKARLHLFKTICLPTIIHQSAWGDFLWIIRTDPELHIEIKEELVHILNEAGALTKKDENGKEETLTYVIGSNDNYVVSNVTAINVQPFDIRAMLSDALSNPETIFAGKAASMKDLFDDISQPRFENDVVIWTRLDADDGLNRGFLAYIQDEAIRYFIPQRYRKKILTEIYYETQQRLMALSAGIPKEMLDKRDRKLEKEERKKAMAAGLPTKPPVSDAKVIIKNVYKPPKWTYWCAGRNLDWFVTDPLHDPQHKNGTVFPVVHVNVCVTPGVTIALRGSFDPLEIPRLDHDQIISYLRPKGGPLCGRTGRSVFDIDEGGARSYQVDDGSCFHLVTVGIAAVRSRTPTSAGMLGVNPDFTQREYIRKNSNLTSTMWKSMKNEFRISDRQLVETNLYFADHIYDIAMENARGQCTAGHSCKSSAKDSLQRFVDLKDEKGVGFDVVNGRIVVSENNMTPK
;
A
#
# COMPACT_ATOMS: atom_id res chain seq x y z
N MET A 1 -46.86 61.66 -1.16
CA MET A 1 -46.09 62.66 -1.94
C MET A 1 -44.61 62.33 -1.78
N ALA A 2 -43.90 62.19 -2.90
CA ALA A 2 -42.44 62.14 -3.10
C ALA A 2 -41.57 61.04 -2.45
N GLN A 3 -40.96 60.22 -3.32
CA GLN A 3 -39.71 59.44 -3.20
C GLN A 3 -38.46 60.39 -3.30
N PRO A 4 -37.19 60.00 -2.99
CA PRO A 4 -36.33 58.96 -3.67
C PRO A 4 -35.44 58.08 -2.72
N ASN A 5 -35.04 56.82 -3.04
CA ASN A 5 -33.94 56.29 -3.93
C ASN A 5 -32.51 56.72 -3.50
N HIS A 6 -31.41 55.93 -3.45
CA HIS A 6 -30.98 54.61 -3.99
C HIS A 6 -29.84 54.03 -3.11
N GLY A 7 -29.69 52.69 -3.08
CA GLY A 7 -28.50 51.95 -2.61
C GLY A 7 -27.67 51.32 -3.77
N PRO A 8 -26.46 50.78 -3.50
CA PRO A 8 -25.41 50.48 -4.49
C PRO A 8 -25.51 49.08 -5.14
N PRO A 9 -24.68 48.77 -6.17
CA PRO A 9 -24.94 47.66 -7.09
C PRO A 9 -24.23 46.35 -6.72
N GLU A 10 -24.95 45.24 -6.89
CA GLU A 10 -24.42 43.89 -7.12
C GLU A 10 -24.28 43.66 -8.63
N THR A 11 -23.20 42.99 -9.08
CA THR A 11 -23.11 42.41 -10.42
C THR A 11 -22.96 40.89 -10.37
N TYR A 12 -23.93 40.26 -11.02
CA TYR A 12 -24.16 38.84 -11.27
C TYR A 12 -23.26 38.28 -12.39
N ALA A 13 -22.99 36.96 -12.31
CA ALA A 13 -22.98 36.09 -13.49
C ALA A 13 -23.29 34.62 -13.11
N SER A 14 -24.55 34.32 -12.80
CA SER A 14 -25.11 32.96 -12.85
C SER A 14 -26.40 32.97 -13.65
N ALA A 15 -26.36 32.48 -14.89
CA ALA A 15 -27.56 32.30 -15.71
C ALA A 15 -28.06 30.85 -15.59
N PHE A 16 -29.10 30.67 -14.77
CA PHE A 16 -30.02 29.54 -14.88
C PHE A 16 -30.96 29.80 -16.05
N VAL A 17 -30.98 28.90 -17.04
CA VAL A 17 -32.03 28.86 -18.07
C VAL A 17 -33.16 27.97 -17.57
N ASN A 18 -34.23 28.59 -17.11
CA ASN A 18 -35.55 27.97 -17.00
C ASN A 18 -36.25 28.13 -18.35
N GLN A 19 -36.37 27.04 -19.13
CA GLN A 19 -37.24 27.01 -20.31
C GLN A 19 -38.12 25.76 -20.28
N SER A 20 -39.29 25.90 -19.66
CA SER A 20 -40.47 25.09 -19.97
C SER A 20 -41.07 25.61 -21.28
N GLY A 21 -40.79 24.93 -22.39
CA GLY A 21 -41.42 25.24 -23.66
C GLY A 21 -40.74 24.58 -24.84
N ASN A 22 -41.35 23.49 -25.32
CA ASN A 22 -41.07 22.82 -26.60
C ASN A 22 -39.93 21.79 -26.61
N GLU A 23 -40.19 20.60 -26.05
CA GLU A 23 -39.29 19.43 -26.04
C GLU A 23 -38.75 19.04 -27.43
N LYS A 24 -39.51 19.31 -28.51
CA LYS A 24 -39.04 19.06 -29.89
C LYS A 24 -37.89 19.99 -30.27
N LEU A 25 -37.96 21.27 -29.90
CA LEU A 25 -36.90 22.23 -30.18
C LEU A 25 -35.64 21.90 -29.36
N ASN A 26 -35.81 21.53 -28.09
CA ASN A 26 -34.68 21.11 -27.26
C ASN A 26 -34.00 19.84 -27.77
N ARG A 27 -34.75 18.85 -28.29
CA ARG A 27 -34.13 17.68 -28.95
C ARG A 27 -33.35 18.06 -30.20
N GLN A 28 -33.87 18.96 -31.03
CA GLN A 28 -33.17 19.42 -32.22
C GLN A 28 -31.90 20.18 -31.87
N ILE A 29 -31.96 21.08 -30.88
CA ILE A 29 -30.79 21.80 -30.37
C ILE A 29 -29.75 20.82 -29.82
N HIS A 30 -30.16 19.81 -29.06
CA HIS A 30 -29.23 18.83 -28.49
C HIS A 30 -28.50 18.02 -29.58
N VAL A 31 -29.21 17.63 -30.65
CA VAL A 31 -28.60 16.91 -31.79
C VAL A 31 -27.61 17.80 -32.54
N ILE A 32 -27.95 19.08 -32.76
CA ILE A 32 -27.07 20.04 -33.43
C ILE A 32 -25.81 20.29 -32.61
N ILE A 33 -25.95 20.58 -31.30
CA ILE A 33 -24.82 20.83 -30.41
C ILE A 33 -23.93 19.59 -30.29
N SER A 34 -24.52 18.40 -30.11
CA SER A 34 -23.73 17.16 -29.96
C SER A 34 -22.97 16.83 -31.26
N SER A 35 -23.59 17.04 -32.42
CA SER A 35 -22.95 16.79 -33.72
C SER A 35 -21.84 17.80 -34.01
N ALA A 36 -22.06 19.08 -33.71
CA ALA A 36 -21.05 20.12 -33.88
C ALA A 36 -19.85 19.91 -32.95
N LEU A 37 -20.10 19.55 -31.69
CA LEU A 37 -19.04 19.27 -30.72
C LEU A 37 -18.23 18.02 -31.12
N ALA A 38 -18.91 16.95 -31.57
CA ALA A 38 -18.24 15.73 -32.03
C ALA A 38 -17.38 16.01 -33.27
N LEU A 39 -17.88 16.76 -34.25
CA LEU A 39 -17.12 17.14 -35.44
C LEU A 39 -15.92 18.02 -35.10
N PHE A 40 -16.06 18.96 -34.16
CA PHE A 40 -14.97 19.81 -33.69
C PHE A 40 -13.88 19.00 -32.97
N LEU A 41 -14.25 18.05 -32.12
CA LEU A 41 -13.29 17.19 -31.43
C LEU A 41 -12.54 16.26 -32.40
N ILE A 42 -13.25 15.68 -33.38
CA ILE A 42 -12.63 14.84 -34.41
C ILE A 42 -11.66 15.66 -35.26
N SER A 43 -12.05 16.86 -35.69
CA SER A 43 -11.17 17.71 -36.51
C SER A 43 -9.95 18.20 -35.71
N ALA A 44 -10.10 18.53 -34.43
CA ALA A 44 -8.98 18.85 -33.56
C ALA A 44 -8.00 17.68 -33.39
N PHE A 45 -8.51 16.45 -33.20
CA PHE A 45 -7.67 15.25 -33.13
C PHE A 45 -6.92 14.96 -34.43
N VAL A 46 -7.59 15.10 -35.57
CA VAL A 46 -6.95 14.95 -36.89
C VAL A 46 -5.88 16.01 -37.09
N LEU A 47 -6.13 17.26 -36.68
CA LEU A 47 -5.14 18.34 -36.78
C LEU A 47 -3.90 18.05 -35.93
N VAL A 48 -4.07 17.56 -34.70
CA VAL A 48 -2.96 17.18 -33.80
C VAL A 48 -2.18 15.99 -34.37
N ALA A 49 -2.87 14.99 -34.93
CA ALA A 49 -2.22 13.83 -35.55
C ALA A 49 -1.45 14.18 -36.84
N MET A 50 -1.81 15.30 -37.49
CA MET A 50 -1.11 15.82 -38.68
C MET A 50 0.05 16.77 -38.35
N LEU A 51 0.24 17.16 -37.08
CA LEU A 51 1.41 17.95 -36.70
C LEU A 51 2.68 17.08 -36.88
N PRO A 52 3.71 17.59 -37.57
CA PRO A 52 4.95 16.85 -37.75
C PRO A 52 5.59 16.56 -36.39
N SER A 53 6.03 15.32 -36.21
CA SER A 53 6.82 14.90 -35.04
C SER A 53 8.04 15.83 -34.92
N PRO A 54 8.33 16.40 -33.74
CA PRO A 54 9.50 17.24 -33.56
C PRO A 54 10.77 16.46 -33.91
N ASN A 55 11.58 17.04 -34.81
CA ASN A 55 12.83 16.47 -35.31
C ASN A 55 13.67 15.85 -34.17
N GLU A 56 13.82 14.53 -34.22
CA GLU A 56 14.77 13.79 -33.40
C GLU A 56 16.19 14.26 -33.73
N ARG A 57 16.89 14.82 -32.73
CA ARG A 57 18.33 15.06 -32.85
C ARG A 57 19.05 13.70 -32.81
N PRO A 58 20.07 13.46 -33.64
CA PRO A 58 20.81 12.20 -33.60
C PRO A 58 21.53 12.07 -32.26
N PHE A 59 21.26 10.98 -31.54
CA PHE A 59 22.02 10.59 -30.35
C PHE A 59 23.44 10.17 -30.76
N PRO A 60 24.49 10.57 -30.02
CA PRO A 60 25.83 10.03 -30.25
C PRO A 60 25.86 8.54 -29.90
N HIS A 61 26.52 7.73 -30.74
CA HIS A 61 26.67 6.29 -30.59
C HIS A 61 27.15 5.90 -29.17
N VAL A 62 26.34 5.10 -28.48
CA VAL A 62 26.71 4.50 -27.19
C VAL A 62 27.57 3.26 -27.46
N VAL A 63 28.85 3.32 -27.10
CA VAL A 63 29.76 2.16 -27.11
C VAL A 63 29.81 1.59 -25.70
N ILE A 64 29.17 0.44 -25.47
CA ILE A 64 29.27 -0.29 -24.21
C ILE A 64 30.39 -1.32 -24.33
N ARG A 65 31.42 -1.20 -23.48
CA ARG A 65 32.49 -2.20 -23.34
C ARG A 65 32.25 -3.03 -22.09
N SER A 66 32.23 -4.36 -22.23
CA SER A 66 32.29 -5.29 -21.10
C SER A 66 33.74 -5.41 -20.63
N PRO A 67 34.05 -5.21 -19.32
CA PRO A 67 35.42 -5.27 -18.81
C PRO A 67 36.06 -6.67 -18.86
N GLU A 68 35.27 -7.73 -19.03
CA GLU A 68 35.77 -9.12 -18.90
C GLU A 68 35.93 -9.86 -20.23
N THR A 69 35.35 -9.34 -21.32
CA THR A 69 35.31 -10.09 -22.59
C THR A 69 35.94 -9.38 -23.79
N ASN A 70 36.33 -8.11 -23.65
CA ASN A 70 36.81 -7.27 -24.78
C ASN A 70 35.89 -7.32 -26.02
N LEU A 71 34.61 -7.66 -25.83
CA LEU A 71 33.65 -7.77 -26.91
C LEU A 71 33.05 -6.38 -27.16
N VAL A 72 33.25 -5.86 -28.36
CA VAL A 72 32.60 -4.63 -28.83
C VAL A 72 31.40 -5.04 -29.67
N VAL A 73 30.19 -4.84 -29.15
CA VAL A 73 28.96 -5.03 -29.92
C VAL A 73 28.57 -3.69 -30.53
N VAL A 74 28.72 -3.57 -31.85
CA VAL A 74 28.23 -2.42 -32.62
C VAL A 74 26.86 -2.79 -33.19
N TRP A 75 25.81 -2.09 -32.77
CA TRP A 75 24.51 -2.19 -33.43
C TRP A 75 24.55 -1.34 -34.71
N GLY A 76 24.51 -2.02 -35.86
CA GLY A 76 24.28 -1.40 -37.16
C GLY A 76 22.88 -1.75 -37.67
N ASP A 77 22.22 -0.79 -38.30
CA ASP A 77 20.87 -0.92 -38.84
C ASP A 77 20.75 -2.11 -39.82
N GLY A 78 19.95 -3.10 -39.43
CA GLY A 78 19.67 -4.29 -40.22
C GLY A 78 18.42 -4.13 -41.08
N GLY A 79 18.60 -3.72 -42.33
CA GLY A 79 17.63 -3.92 -43.40
C GLY A 79 17.60 -5.39 -43.87
N ASN A 80 16.41 -5.81 -44.31
CA ASN A 80 16.03 -7.04 -45.03
C ASN A 80 17.16 -7.94 -45.58
N GLY A 81 17.06 -9.25 -45.34
CA GLY A 81 17.80 -10.24 -46.12
C GLY A 81 17.69 -11.69 -45.63
N ASP A 82 16.99 -12.49 -46.44
CA ASP A 82 16.71 -13.92 -46.42
C ASP A 82 17.93 -14.89 -46.22
N LYS A 83 17.62 -16.08 -45.67
CA LYS A 83 18.30 -17.41 -45.80
C LYS A 83 19.64 -17.77 -45.14
N SER A 84 19.54 -18.84 -44.33
CA SER A 84 20.44 -20.00 -44.16
C SER A 84 21.88 -19.80 -43.65
N SER A 85 22.19 -20.38 -42.48
CA SER A 85 22.95 -21.65 -42.37
C SER A 85 23.31 -21.97 -40.91
N LEU A 86 23.05 -23.23 -40.53
CA LEU A 86 23.55 -23.85 -39.31
C LEU A 86 25.07 -23.95 -39.35
N VAL A 87 25.75 -23.58 -38.25
CA VAL A 87 27.06 -24.14 -37.90
C VAL A 87 27.01 -24.63 -36.45
N ARG A 88 26.96 -25.95 -36.30
CA ARG A 88 27.27 -26.69 -35.07
C ARG A 88 28.76 -26.57 -34.78
N GLN A 89 29.14 -26.16 -33.56
CA GLN A 89 30.45 -26.47 -33.01
C GLN A 89 30.31 -27.32 -31.74
N ARG A 90 30.78 -28.56 -31.86
CA ARG A 90 30.94 -29.54 -30.78
C ARG A 90 32.09 -29.11 -29.87
N PHE A 91 31.89 -29.14 -28.55
CA PHE A 91 33.00 -29.32 -27.61
C PHE A 91 33.05 -30.77 -27.11
N ARG A 92 34.18 -31.41 -27.38
CA ARG A 92 34.56 -32.76 -26.91
C ARG A 92 35.03 -32.68 -25.47
N HIS A 93 34.63 -33.69 -24.69
CA HIS A 93 35.27 -34.08 -23.44
C HIS A 93 36.78 -34.33 -23.61
N SER A 94 37.57 -33.96 -22.60
CA SER A 94 38.80 -34.68 -22.27
C SER A 94 38.94 -34.81 -20.75
N LYS A 95 39.24 -36.04 -20.32
CA LYS A 95 39.58 -36.44 -18.95
C LYS A 95 41.07 -36.21 -18.72
N GLY A 96 41.46 -35.89 -17.49
CA GLY A 96 42.83 -36.08 -16.96
C GLY A 96 42.93 -35.50 -15.55
N LYS A 97 42.83 -36.33 -14.50
CA LYS A 97 43.90 -37.03 -13.76
C LYS A 97 44.70 -36.13 -12.80
N TYR A 98 44.54 -36.46 -11.51
CA TYR A 98 45.32 -36.04 -10.34
C TYR A 98 46.84 -36.18 -10.53
N VAL A 99 47.58 -35.17 -10.06
CA VAL A 99 48.86 -35.28 -9.33
C VAL A 99 48.90 -34.09 -8.37
N GLY A 100 49.11 -34.33 -7.08
CA GLY A 100 49.30 -33.28 -6.07
C GLY A 100 50.76 -32.88 -5.92
N THR A 101 51.01 -31.72 -5.32
CA THR A 101 52.16 -31.44 -4.44
C THR A 101 52.05 -30.05 -3.82
N GLU A 102 52.34 -30.05 -2.53
CA GLU A 102 53.12 -29.08 -1.75
C GLU A 102 52.58 -27.71 -1.35
N VAL A 103 52.56 -27.61 -0.02
CA VAL A 103 52.46 -26.46 0.87
C VAL A 103 53.63 -25.51 0.62
N ALA A 104 53.33 -24.24 0.37
CA ALA A 104 54.26 -23.14 0.58
C ALA A 104 53.56 -22.05 1.39
N LYS A 105 54.11 -21.81 2.59
CA LYS A 105 53.80 -20.68 3.47
C LYS A 105 54.29 -19.39 2.79
N THR A 106 53.45 -18.36 2.77
CA THR A 106 53.87 -17.00 2.43
C THR A 106 53.53 -16.08 3.59
N GLU A 107 54.59 -15.50 4.16
CA GLU A 107 54.58 -14.50 5.22
C GLU A 107 54.03 -13.17 4.71
N VAL A 108 53.26 -12.50 5.56
CA VAL A 108 52.71 -11.15 5.34
C VAL A 108 53.67 -10.13 5.97
N PRO A 109 54.17 -9.11 5.26
CA PRO A 109 54.87 -8.01 5.87
C PRO A 109 53.89 -6.93 6.34
N LYS A 110 54.02 -6.57 7.62
CA LYS A 110 53.38 -5.40 8.25
C LYS A 110 54.09 -4.13 7.79
N GLU A 111 53.40 -3.25 7.07
CA GLU A 111 53.84 -1.86 6.88
C GLU A 111 53.24 -0.96 7.96
N THR A 112 54.13 -0.15 8.55
CA THR A 112 53.87 0.76 9.66
C THR A 112 53.95 2.18 9.11
N LEU A 113 52.82 2.88 8.99
CA LEU A 113 52.77 4.27 8.55
C LEU A 113 53.10 5.21 9.73
N LYS A 114 54.27 5.84 9.66
CA LYS A 114 54.68 6.95 10.54
C LYS A 114 54.30 8.28 9.87
N LEU A 115 53.37 9.01 10.48
CA LEU A 115 53.12 10.42 10.20
C LEU A 115 54.27 11.27 10.76
N LYS A 116 54.85 12.11 9.90
CA LYS A 116 55.83 13.13 10.25
C LYS A 116 55.20 14.50 9.99
N GLU A 117 54.95 15.24 11.07
CA GLU A 117 54.70 16.67 11.02
C GLU A 117 55.99 17.43 10.69
N LYS A 118 55.87 18.53 9.93
CA LYS A 118 56.68 19.74 10.11
C LYS A 118 55.96 20.99 9.57
N PRO A 119 56.27 22.19 10.10
CA PRO A 119 55.45 23.41 10.00
C PRO A 119 56.11 24.56 9.18
N THR A 120 55.47 25.75 9.22
CA THR A 120 55.89 27.11 8.77
C THR A 120 55.71 27.42 7.27
N GLN A 121 55.33 28.61 6.79
CA GLN A 121 55.23 29.97 7.36
C GLN A 121 54.40 30.90 6.44
N ASP A 122 54.07 32.09 6.99
CA ASP A 122 53.29 33.24 6.49
C ASP A 122 53.65 33.91 5.14
N ILE A 123 52.72 34.81 4.76
CA ILE A 123 52.84 36.13 4.09
C ILE A 123 52.16 36.20 2.71
N GLY A 124 51.16 37.10 2.59
CA GLY A 124 50.61 37.55 1.29
C GLY A 124 49.31 38.34 1.41
N ASP A 125 49.45 39.62 1.76
CA ASP A 125 48.43 40.68 1.79
C ASP A 125 48.01 41.14 0.36
N VAL A 126 47.02 42.04 0.31
CA VAL A 126 46.56 42.92 -0.79
C VAL A 126 45.33 42.47 -1.60
N GLY A 127 44.24 43.27 -1.50
CA GLY A 127 43.25 43.38 -2.57
C GLY A 127 41.88 43.93 -2.17
N ASP A 128 41.82 45.18 -1.70
CA ASP A 128 40.59 46.01 -1.80
C ASP A 128 40.21 46.18 -3.28
N GLU A 129 38.91 46.07 -3.61
CA GLU A 129 38.28 46.98 -4.57
C GLU A 129 36.76 47.03 -4.42
N SER A 130 36.30 48.28 -4.50
CA SER A 130 35.01 48.90 -4.25
C SER A 130 33.96 48.76 -5.37
N ASN A 131 32.79 49.35 -5.09
CA ASN A 131 31.73 49.86 -5.99
C ASN A 131 30.58 48.88 -6.33
N SER A 132 29.32 49.31 -6.45
CA SER A 132 28.61 50.58 -6.22
C SER A 132 27.16 50.41 -6.72
N GLY A 133 26.19 51.12 -6.14
CA GLY A 133 24.90 51.47 -6.77
C GLY A 133 23.82 50.38 -6.67
N ASP A 134 22.52 50.66 -6.48
CA ASP A 134 21.77 51.91 -6.70
C ASP A 134 20.53 52.00 -5.78
N ASP A 135 20.10 53.25 -5.60
CA ASP A 135 18.85 53.72 -5.01
C ASP A 135 17.58 53.16 -5.68
N VAL A 136 16.56 52.80 -4.88
CA VAL A 136 15.15 53.00 -5.28
C VAL A 136 14.35 53.52 -4.09
N ILE A 137 13.94 54.78 -4.24
CA ILE A 137 12.90 55.47 -3.48
C ILE A 137 11.54 54.97 -3.98
N GLY A 138 10.67 54.58 -3.05
CA GLY A 138 9.27 54.26 -3.31
C GLY A 138 8.45 54.42 -2.03
N GLN A 139 8.01 55.65 -1.77
CA GLN A 139 6.84 55.93 -0.94
C GLN A 139 5.61 55.33 -1.64
N ASP A 140 4.70 54.73 -0.89
CA ASP A 140 3.28 55.13 -0.88
C ASP A 140 2.44 54.24 0.06
N ASP A 141 1.69 54.96 0.91
CA ASP A 141 0.37 54.68 1.49
C ASP A 141 0.13 53.50 2.44
N ILE A 142 0.29 53.86 3.71
CA ILE A 142 -0.32 53.29 4.91
C ILE A 142 -1.84 53.49 4.83
N ILE A 143 -2.61 52.41 4.80
CA ILE A 143 -4.03 52.40 5.18
C ILE A 143 -4.15 51.61 6.48
N ASN A 144 -4.28 52.35 7.59
CA ASN A 144 -4.75 51.82 8.86
C ASN A 144 -6.20 51.36 8.69
N TYR A 145 -6.49 50.11 9.03
CA TYR A 145 -7.85 49.71 9.38
C TYR A 145 -7.95 49.61 10.90
N ASP A 146 -8.84 50.46 11.41
CA ASP A 146 -9.28 50.61 12.78
C ASP A 146 -9.77 49.31 13.41
N ASP A 147 -9.54 49.27 14.71
CA ASP A 147 -9.92 48.25 15.67
C ASP A 147 -11.44 48.09 15.75
N GLY A 148 -11.92 46.87 15.47
CA GLY A 148 -13.27 46.43 15.79
C GLY A 148 -13.25 45.59 17.06
N GLU A 149 -13.30 46.26 18.21
CA GLU A 149 -13.64 45.65 19.50
C GLU A 149 -14.96 44.89 19.37
N ILE A 150 -14.95 43.57 19.61
CA ILE A 150 -16.15 42.82 19.98
C ILE A 150 -15.91 42.24 21.36
N SER A 151 -16.70 42.80 22.28
CA SER A 151 -16.78 42.50 23.69
C SER A 151 -17.06 41.03 23.96
N SER A 152 -16.30 40.53 24.92
CA SER A 152 -16.56 39.40 25.79
C SER A 152 -17.99 39.39 26.34
N ASP A 153 -18.64 38.23 26.32
CA ASP A 153 -19.46 37.72 27.41
C ASP A 153 -19.83 36.26 27.08
N GLU A 154 -19.14 35.30 27.71
CA GLU A 154 -19.83 34.21 28.38
C GLU A 154 -18.82 33.46 29.27
N SER A 155 -19.19 33.44 30.54
CA SER A 155 -18.50 32.80 31.64
C SER A 155 -19.11 31.42 31.81
N ASP A 156 -18.26 30.41 31.96
CA ASP A 156 -18.58 29.27 32.83
C ASP A 156 -17.28 28.60 33.28
N ALA A 157 -17.00 28.82 34.55
CA ALA A 157 -15.89 28.25 35.30
C ALA A 157 -16.31 26.89 35.87
N VAL A 158 -15.56 25.84 35.57
CA VAL A 158 -15.49 24.66 36.44
C VAL A 158 -14.02 24.34 36.65
N ALA A 159 -13.53 24.77 37.81
CA ALA A 159 -12.22 24.40 38.33
C ALA A 159 -12.38 23.14 39.18
N GLU A 160 -11.73 22.04 38.80
CA GLU A 160 -11.46 20.93 39.70
C GLU A 160 -9.94 20.87 39.93
N THR A 161 -9.53 21.33 41.12
CA THR A 161 -8.24 21.06 41.73
C THR A 161 -8.42 19.87 42.68
N ASN A 162 -7.75 18.74 42.43
CA ASN A 162 -7.61 17.68 43.42
C ASN A 162 -6.15 17.60 43.87
N THR A 163 -5.93 18.10 45.09
CA THR A 163 -4.75 17.92 45.91
C THR A 163 -4.80 16.59 46.66
N GLU A 164 -3.64 15.94 46.71
CA GLU A 164 -3.29 14.79 47.54
C GLU A 164 -3.53 15.03 49.04
N ALA A 165 -3.99 13.99 49.75
CA ALA A 165 -3.61 13.70 51.14
C ALA A 165 -4.16 12.32 51.57
N ASP A 166 -3.25 11.35 51.71
CA ASP A 166 -3.29 10.29 52.73
C ASP A 166 -3.17 10.94 54.14
N PRO A 167 -3.57 10.32 55.29
CA PRO A 167 -3.20 8.93 55.61
C PRO A 167 -4.09 8.10 56.58
N ALA A 168 -3.66 6.84 56.71
CA ALA A 168 -3.60 5.98 57.91
C ALA A 168 -4.83 5.18 58.41
N ASP A 169 -4.56 3.87 58.47
CA ASP A 169 -4.90 2.88 59.51
C ASP A 169 -6.37 2.61 59.87
N ASP A 170 -6.85 1.40 59.54
CA ASP A 170 -7.39 0.53 60.59
C ASP A 170 -7.34 -0.97 60.24
N VAL A 171 -7.05 -1.74 61.27
CA VAL A 171 -6.87 -3.19 61.34
C VAL A 171 -8.22 -3.82 61.69
N GLY A 172 -8.70 -4.80 60.92
CA GLY A 172 -10.01 -5.40 61.21
C GLY A 172 -10.28 -6.73 60.54
N ASN A 173 -10.05 -7.79 61.30
CA ASN A 173 -10.17 -9.20 60.96
C ASN A 173 -11.64 -9.70 60.89
N SER A 174 -11.85 -10.74 60.06
CA SER A 174 -12.64 -11.95 60.36
C SER A 174 -14.05 -12.17 59.76
N GLN A 175 -14.23 -13.43 59.34
CA GLN A 175 -15.44 -14.28 59.24
C GLN A 175 -16.29 -14.12 57.96
N ASN A 176 -16.27 -15.11 57.06
CA ASN A 176 -17.11 -16.33 57.04
C ASN A 176 -18.61 -16.02 57.20
N GLU A 177 -19.36 -16.12 56.11
CA GLU A 177 -20.73 -16.65 56.16
C GLU A 177 -21.15 -17.22 54.79
N THR A 178 -21.56 -18.48 54.86
CA THR A 178 -22.31 -19.29 53.90
C THR A 178 -23.79 -18.89 53.90
N GLY A 179 -24.46 -18.96 52.74
CA GLY A 179 -25.93 -18.98 52.61
C GLY A 179 -26.32 -18.91 51.14
N ASP A 180 -26.77 -20.02 50.55
CA ASP A 180 -28.19 -20.42 50.35
C ASP A 180 -28.69 -19.87 49.00
N GLU A 181 -28.72 -20.68 47.95
CA GLU A 181 -29.85 -21.53 47.54
C GLU A 181 -31.18 -20.75 47.43
N ASP A 182 -31.55 -20.38 46.19
CA ASP A 182 -32.94 -20.33 45.76
C ASP A 182 -33.03 -20.68 44.27
N GLY A 183 -33.61 -21.85 44.01
CA GLY A 183 -33.90 -22.37 42.69
C GLY A 183 -35.15 -21.70 42.10
N ILE A 184 -35.02 -21.25 40.85
CA ILE A 184 -36.16 -20.90 40.00
C ILE A 184 -36.31 -22.02 38.98
N ILE A 185 -37.31 -22.86 39.21
CA ILE A 185 -37.85 -23.80 38.24
C ILE A 185 -38.79 -22.99 37.33
N SER A 186 -38.45 -22.87 36.05
CA SER A 186 -39.38 -22.43 35.02
C SER A 186 -39.87 -23.66 34.27
N ASP A 187 -41.17 -23.94 34.42
CA ASP A 187 -41.91 -24.96 33.68
C ASP A 187 -41.93 -24.62 32.18
N GLU A 188 -41.26 -25.42 31.36
CA GLU A 188 -41.43 -25.44 29.91
C GLU A 188 -42.65 -26.31 29.54
N GLU A 189 -43.66 -25.67 28.97
CA GLU A 189 -44.80 -26.34 28.35
C GLU A 189 -44.35 -27.06 27.06
N ASN A 190 -44.57 -28.38 27.04
CA ASN A 190 -44.36 -29.25 25.89
C ASN A 190 -45.34 -28.91 24.74
N ASP A 191 -44.82 -28.47 23.60
CA ASP A 191 -45.55 -28.42 22.31
C ASP A 191 -45.52 -29.81 21.65
N PRO A 192 -46.66 -30.51 21.46
CA PRO A 192 -46.69 -31.88 20.96
C PRO A 192 -46.67 -31.99 19.42
N ASN A 193 -46.23 -30.97 18.68
CA ASN A 193 -46.19 -30.97 17.21
C ASN A 193 -44.79 -30.98 16.58
N ASP A 194 -43.74 -31.31 17.34
CA ASP A 194 -42.40 -31.43 16.76
C ASP A 194 -42.29 -32.72 15.92
N MET A 195 -42.55 -32.55 14.62
CA MET A 195 -42.37 -33.58 13.61
C MET A 195 -40.87 -33.86 13.50
N VAL A 196 -40.44 -34.92 14.19
CA VAL A 196 -39.12 -35.53 14.06
C VAL A 196 -38.89 -35.87 12.59
N TYR A 197 -38.20 -34.97 11.88
CA TYR A 197 -37.48 -35.36 10.69
C TYR A 197 -36.28 -36.17 11.20
N ASP A 198 -36.35 -37.49 11.04
CA ASP A 198 -35.17 -38.35 11.01
C ASP A 198 -34.33 -37.93 9.79
N ASP A 199 -33.68 -36.77 9.92
CA ASP A 199 -32.51 -36.44 9.13
C ASP A 199 -31.45 -37.42 9.59
N ASP A 200 -31.44 -38.56 8.91
CA ASP A 200 -30.35 -39.51 8.84
C ASP A 200 -29.16 -38.74 8.25
N GLU A 201 -28.56 -37.88 9.09
CA GLU A 201 -27.25 -37.29 8.92
C GLU A 201 -26.29 -38.47 8.85
N THR A 202 -26.21 -39.02 7.65
CA THR A 202 -25.05 -39.77 7.18
C THR A 202 -23.85 -38.90 7.50
N SER A 203 -23.27 -39.16 8.67
CA SER A 203 -21.97 -38.69 9.10
C SER A 203 -21.02 -39.13 8.01
N ILE A 204 -20.83 -38.23 7.04
CA ILE A 204 -19.79 -38.33 6.04
C ILE A 204 -18.54 -38.41 6.91
N ASP A 205 -17.96 -39.60 6.95
CA ASP A 205 -16.75 -39.89 7.68
C ASP A 205 -15.68 -38.93 7.14
N GLU A 206 -15.52 -37.78 7.82
CA GLU A 206 -14.52 -36.75 7.55
C GLU A 206 -13.10 -37.26 7.83
N SER A 207 -12.92 -38.57 8.06
CA SER A 207 -11.62 -39.21 8.16
C SER A 207 -10.89 -39.15 6.81
N MET A 208 -10.18 -38.04 6.66
CA MET A 208 -8.97 -37.89 5.87
C MET A 208 -9.12 -38.33 4.42
N THR A 209 -9.57 -37.41 3.56
CA THR A 209 -9.09 -37.46 2.18
C THR A 209 -7.56 -37.39 2.21
N PRO A 210 -6.83 -38.46 1.84
CA PRO A 210 -5.38 -38.47 1.89
C PRO A 210 -4.89 -37.53 0.78
N GLY A 211 -4.48 -36.31 1.13
CA GLY A 211 -3.96 -35.37 0.13
C GLY A 211 -4.00 -33.88 0.46
N ASP A 212 -4.43 -33.45 1.65
CA ASP A 212 -4.53 -32.02 1.96
C ASP A 212 -3.49 -31.50 2.96
N ASP A 213 -2.23 -31.88 2.76
CA ASP A 213 -1.10 -31.39 3.55
C ASP A 213 -0.63 -29.97 3.14
N SER A 214 -1.38 -29.29 2.27
CA SER A 214 -1.00 -27.98 1.71
C SER A 214 -1.00 -26.90 2.79
N ARG A 215 0.13 -26.27 3.08
CA ARG A 215 0.20 -25.19 4.09
C ARG A 215 0.10 -23.82 3.45
N LEU A 216 -0.28 -22.84 4.26
CA LEU A 216 -0.21 -21.43 3.90
C LEU A 216 0.99 -20.80 4.59
N ILE A 217 1.94 -20.27 3.83
CA ILE A 217 3.11 -19.57 4.35
C ILE A 217 2.96 -18.11 3.97
N HIS A 218 2.72 -17.23 4.95
CA HIS A 218 2.54 -15.80 4.70
C HIS A 218 3.78 -15.01 5.13
N VAL A 219 4.54 -14.54 4.14
CA VAL A 219 5.68 -13.65 4.31
C VAL A 219 5.20 -12.19 4.27
N LEU A 220 5.53 -11.43 5.30
CA LEU A 220 5.35 -9.98 5.34
C LEU A 220 6.73 -9.33 5.26
N GLU A 221 6.98 -8.63 4.15
CA GLU A 221 8.27 -8.00 3.89
C GLU A 221 8.18 -6.48 4.03
N THR A 222 9.02 -5.95 4.90
CA THR A 222 9.19 -4.51 5.13
C THR A 222 10.55 -4.04 4.67
N ARG A 223 10.62 -2.88 4.01
CA ARG A 223 11.88 -2.24 3.62
C ARG A 223 12.21 -1.08 4.53
N PHE A 224 13.40 -1.13 5.12
CA PHE A 224 13.91 -0.11 6.00
C PHE A 224 15.30 0.34 5.54
N MET A 225 15.43 1.51 4.93
CA MET A 225 16.73 2.11 4.58
C MET A 225 17.64 1.30 3.63
N GLN A 226 17.13 0.34 2.85
CA GLN A 226 17.94 -0.37 1.84
C GLN A 226 18.64 0.61 0.89
N ASN A 227 19.93 0.38 0.58
CA ASN A 227 20.81 1.23 -0.23
C ASN A 227 21.07 2.64 0.35
N GLN A 228 20.81 2.85 1.65
CA GLN A 228 20.93 4.16 2.31
C GLN A 228 21.68 4.09 3.64
N PRO A 229 22.92 3.56 3.67
CA PRO A 229 23.62 3.33 4.93
C PRO A 229 23.96 4.63 5.68
N ASN A 230 24.18 5.72 4.94
CA ASN A 230 24.73 6.99 5.45
C ASN A 230 23.69 8.14 5.55
N LEU A 231 22.40 7.85 5.47
CA LEU A 231 21.32 8.85 5.63
C LEU A 231 20.74 8.74 7.05
N VAL A 232 21.50 9.21 8.05
CA VAL A 232 21.23 8.93 9.48
C VAL A 232 19.96 9.61 9.97
N GLU A 233 19.74 10.88 9.65
CA GLU A 233 18.55 11.63 10.07
C GLU A 233 17.28 11.13 9.37
N LEU A 234 17.39 10.76 8.09
CA LEU A 234 16.31 10.06 7.39
C LEU A 234 16.00 8.71 8.03
N ALA A 235 17.03 7.96 8.44
CA ALA A 235 16.88 6.67 9.08
C ALA A 235 16.17 6.78 10.43
N LYS A 236 16.56 7.76 11.27
CA LYS A 236 15.88 8.06 12.55
C LYS A 236 14.42 8.45 12.32
N ALA A 237 14.14 9.32 11.35
CA ALA A 237 12.76 9.71 11.03
C ALA A 237 11.90 8.52 10.61
N ARG A 238 12.44 7.62 9.77
CA ARG A 238 11.75 6.37 9.41
C ARG A 238 11.64 5.40 10.58
N LEU A 239 12.59 5.39 11.50
CA LEU A 239 12.50 4.57 12.71
C LEU A 239 11.38 5.06 13.65
N HIS A 240 11.20 6.38 13.77
CA HIS A 240 10.04 6.97 14.46
C HIS A 240 8.73 6.56 13.79
N LEU A 241 8.63 6.65 12.46
CA LEU A 241 7.44 6.19 11.72
C LEU A 241 7.21 4.69 11.87
N PHE A 242 8.28 3.88 11.86
CA PHE A 242 8.22 2.45 12.09
C PHE A 242 7.66 2.15 13.48
N LYS A 243 8.21 2.77 14.52
CA LYS A 243 7.75 2.62 15.91
C LYS A 243 6.29 3.03 16.11
N THR A 244 5.85 4.06 15.39
CA THR A 244 4.52 4.67 15.58
C THR A 244 3.43 4.05 14.72
N ILE A 245 3.73 3.67 13.48
CA ILE A 245 2.73 3.20 12.50
C ILE A 245 2.92 1.71 12.19
N CYS A 246 4.12 1.30 11.78
CA CYS A 246 4.34 -0.06 11.28
C CYS A 246 4.34 -1.09 12.42
N LEU A 247 5.16 -0.88 13.45
CA LEU A 247 5.38 -1.78 14.58
C LEU A 247 4.08 -2.16 15.33
N PRO A 248 3.17 -1.24 15.65
CA PRO A 248 1.88 -1.62 16.25
C PRO A 248 1.07 -2.58 15.38
N THR A 249 1.13 -2.42 14.06
CA THR A 249 0.46 -3.33 13.12
C THR A 249 1.15 -4.69 13.06
N ILE A 250 2.49 -4.74 13.08
CA ILE A 250 3.27 -5.98 13.17
C ILE A 250 2.85 -6.79 14.40
N ILE A 251 2.80 -6.15 15.56
CA ILE A 251 2.43 -6.80 16.83
C ILE A 251 0.99 -7.30 16.76
N HIS A 252 0.06 -6.44 16.32
CA HIS A 252 -1.35 -6.78 16.26
C HIS A 252 -1.64 -7.95 15.32
N GLN A 253 -0.90 -8.05 14.21
CA GLN A 253 -1.04 -9.13 13.23
C GLN A 253 -0.41 -10.42 13.75
N SER A 254 0.80 -10.34 14.32
CA SER A 254 1.51 -11.51 14.89
C SER A 254 0.77 -12.13 16.08
N ALA A 255 -0.03 -11.34 16.80
CA ALA A 255 -0.92 -11.85 17.83
C ALA A 255 -2.11 -12.65 17.27
N TRP A 256 -2.48 -12.44 16.01
CA TRP A 256 -3.64 -13.05 15.36
C TRP A 256 -3.30 -14.27 14.50
N GLY A 257 -2.17 -14.26 13.79
CA GLY A 257 -1.83 -15.31 12.83
C GLY A 257 -0.34 -15.62 12.79
N ASP A 258 -0.01 -16.68 12.05
CA ASP A 258 1.36 -17.13 11.86
C ASP A 258 1.94 -16.49 10.60
N PHE A 259 2.81 -15.50 10.82
CA PHE A 259 3.47 -14.75 9.76
C PHE A 259 4.98 -14.87 9.89
N LEU A 260 5.66 -14.93 8.74
CA LEU A 260 7.09 -14.73 8.66
C LEU A 260 7.36 -13.25 8.37
N TRP A 261 7.77 -12.49 9.37
CA TRP A 261 8.15 -11.10 9.17
C TRP A 261 9.61 -10.98 8.78
N ILE A 262 9.85 -10.30 7.66
CA ILE A 262 11.19 -10.00 7.16
C ILE A 262 11.33 -8.48 7.01
N ILE A 263 12.15 -7.88 7.86
CA ILE A 263 12.54 -6.47 7.73
C ILE A 263 13.90 -6.44 7.03
N ARG A 264 13.91 -6.00 5.77
CA ARG A 264 15.15 -5.82 5.02
C ARG A 264 15.71 -4.44 5.22
N THR A 265 17.01 -4.38 5.47
CA THR A 265 17.73 -3.12 5.62
C THR A 265 19.07 -3.12 4.90
N ASP A 266 19.74 -1.98 4.83
CA ASP A 266 21.07 -1.91 4.25
C ASP A 266 22.07 -2.75 5.08
N PRO A 267 22.91 -3.59 4.45
CA PRO A 267 23.95 -4.34 5.17
C PRO A 267 24.92 -3.44 5.94
N GLU A 268 25.18 -2.23 5.44
CA GLU A 268 26.05 -1.21 6.05
C GLU A 268 25.26 -0.15 6.82
N LEU A 269 24.01 -0.45 7.23
CA LEU A 269 23.19 0.45 8.03
C LEU A 269 23.97 0.97 9.25
N HIS A 270 23.92 2.28 9.47
CA HIS A 270 24.54 2.94 10.61
C HIS A 270 24.26 2.19 11.93
N ILE A 271 25.32 1.94 12.71
CA ILE A 271 25.29 1.03 13.87
C ILE A 271 24.22 1.43 14.90
N GLU A 272 24.08 2.73 15.19
CA GLU A 272 23.10 3.22 16.15
C GLU A 272 21.66 2.93 15.70
N ILE A 273 21.36 3.12 14.40
CA ILE A 273 20.03 2.87 13.84
C ILE A 273 19.74 1.37 13.86
N LYS A 274 20.74 0.55 13.51
CA LYS A 274 20.62 -0.90 13.55
C LYS A 274 20.32 -1.40 14.96
N GLU A 275 21.07 -0.94 15.96
CA GLU A 275 20.87 -1.30 17.36
C GLU A 275 19.51 -0.85 17.87
N GLU A 276 19.10 0.38 17.54
CA GLU A 276 17.80 0.91 17.95
C GLU A 276 16.63 0.15 17.31
N LEU A 277 16.71 -0.18 16.01
CA LEU A 277 15.71 -1.01 15.32
C LEU A 277 15.55 -2.39 15.98
N VAL A 278 16.66 -3.06 16.30
CA VAL A 278 16.62 -4.35 16.99
C VAL A 278 16.07 -4.19 18.41
N HIS A 279 16.46 -3.12 19.10
CA HIS A 279 16.01 -2.82 20.46
C HIS A 279 14.49 -2.64 20.52
N ILE A 280 13.89 -1.80 19.67
CA ILE A 280 12.44 -1.55 19.69
C ILE A 280 11.63 -2.80 19.34
N LEU A 281 12.14 -3.65 18.43
CA LEU A 281 11.49 -4.92 18.09
C LEU A 281 11.53 -5.90 19.26
N ASN A 282 12.65 -5.96 19.97
CA ASN A 282 12.82 -6.80 21.14
C ASN A 282 11.95 -6.33 22.31
N GLU A 283 11.98 -5.03 22.61
CA GLU A 283 11.17 -4.40 23.67
C GLU A 283 9.67 -4.63 23.44
N ALA A 284 9.22 -4.52 22.20
CA ALA A 284 7.83 -4.72 21.84
C ALA A 284 7.41 -6.20 21.75
N GLY A 285 8.32 -7.15 21.97
CA GLY A 285 8.05 -8.58 21.86
C GLY A 285 7.77 -9.05 20.44
N ALA A 286 8.19 -8.30 19.41
CA ALA A 286 7.94 -8.62 18.01
C ALA A 286 8.93 -9.67 17.45
N LEU A 287 10.08 -9.88 18.09
CA LEU A 287 11.10 -10.83 17.61
C LEU A 287 10.74 -12.30 17.88
N THR A 288 10.12 -12.59 19.02
CA THR A 288 9.88 -13.97 19.48
C THR A 288 8.51 -14.14 20.11
N LYS A 289 7.88 -15.28 19.85
CA LYS A 289 6.67 -15.77 20.54
C LYS A 289 7.03 -17.00 21.34
N LYS A 290 6.43 -17.17 22.52
CA LYS A 290 6.48 -18.43 23.24
C LYS A 290 5.23 -19.24 22.90
N ASP A 291 5.42 -20.49 22.49
CA ASP A 291 4.31 -21.43 22.31
C ASP A 291 3.73 -21.86 23.66
N GLU A 292 2.70 -22.71 23.62
CA GLU A 292 2.04 -23.27 24.82
C GLU A 292 3.00 -24.08 25.71
N ASN A 293 4.11 -24.58 25.14
CA ASN A 293 5.15 -25.33 25.85
C ASN A 293 6.29 -24.42 26.35
N GLY A 294 6.19 -23.11 26.15
CA GLY A 294 7.23 -22.14 26.48
C GLY A 294 8.44 -22.16 25.54
N LYS A 295 8.38 -22.90 24.42
CA LYS A 295 9.41 -22.88 23.39
C LYS A 295 9.33 -21.54 22.65
N GLU A 296 10.47 -20.86 22.57
CA GLU A 296 10.59 -19.62 21.82
C GLU A 296 10.71 -19.88 20.33
N GLU A 297 9.79 -19.31 19.57
CA GLU A 297 9.80 -19.28 18.11
C GLU A 297 10.10 -17.87 17.63
N THR A 298 10.98 -17.75 16.63
CA THR A 298 11.29 -16.46 16.01
C THR A 298 10.16 -16.05 15.05
N LEU A 299 9.58 -14.88 15.29
CA LEU A 299 8.52 -14.30 14.46
C LEU A 299 9.07 -13.36 13.38
N THR A 300 10.03 -12.53 13.78
CA THR A 300 10.55 -11.44 12.95
C THR A 300 12.05 -11.56 12.78
N TYR A 301 12.51 -11.39 11.54
CA TYR A 301 13.92 -11.31 11.18
C TYR A 301 14.26 -9.92 10.66
N VAL A 302 15.41 -9.39 11.08
CA VAL A 302 16.00 -8.18 10.49
C VAL A 302 17.22 -8.61 9.70
N ILE A 303 17.22 -8.38 8.39
CA ILE A 303 18.23 -8.88 7.47
C ILE A 303 18.86 -7.70 6.71
N GLY A 304 20.18 -7.54 6.84
CA GLY A 304 20.99 -6.63 6.06
C GLY A 304 21.14 -7.14 4.63
N SER A 305 20.30 -6.66 3.72
CA SER A 305 20.26 -7.06 2.33
C SER A 305 19.62 -5.96 1.49
N ASN A 306 20.29 -5.56 0.42
CA ASN A 306 19.74 -4.62 -0.58
C ASN A 306 18.95 -5.30 -1.71
N ASP A 307 18.89 -6.64 -1.69
CA ASP A 307 18.09 -7.41 -2.64
C ASP A 307 16.60 -7.15 -2.48
N ASN A 308 15.91 -7.30 -3.61
CA ASN A 308 14.55 -6.87 -3.76
C ASN A 308 13.71 -7.96 -4.42
N TYR A 309 12.91 -8.66 -3.61
CA TYR A 309 12.17 -9.83 -4.05
C TYR A 309 10.78 -9.51 -4.63
N VAL A 310 10.37 -8.22 -4.61
CA VAL A 310 9.01 -7.76 -4.95
C VAL A 310 9.00 -6.54 -5.90
N VAL A 311 10.09 -6.24 -6.63
CA VAL A 311 10.15 -5.09 -7.58
C VAL A 311 10.33 -5.54 -9.03
N SER A 312 9.93 -4.63 -9.92
CA SER A 312 10.13 -4.68 -11.37
C SER A 312 11.58 -4.98 -11.77
N ASN A 313 11.74 -5.43 -13.03
CA ASN A 313 12.99 -5.87 -13.66
C ASN A 313 14.19 -4.90 -13.60
N VAL A 314 14.04 -3.72 -13.00
CA VAL A 314 14.95 -2.58 -13.19
C VAL A 314 16.17 -2.62 -12.26
N THR A 315 16.16 -3.40 -11.16
CA THR A 315 17.15 -3.17 -10.08
C THR A 315 18.09 -4.32 -9.72
N ALA A 316 17.83 -5.58 -10.08
CA ALA A 316 18.74 -6.68 -9.75
C ALA A 316 18.78 -7.78 -10.83
N ILE A 317 19.97 -8.05 -11.37
CA ILE A 317 20.19 -9.05 -12.43
C ILE A 317 20.18 -10.49 -11.86
N ASN A 318 20.46 -10.66 -10.56
CA ASN A 318 20.71 -11.98 -9.97
C ASN A 318 19.70 -12.42 -8.89
N VAL A 319 18.67 -11.62 -8.60
CA VAL A 319 17.67 -11.99 -7.58
C VAL A 319 16.52 -12.75 -8.21
N GLN A 320 16.16 -13.89 -7.60
CA GLN A 320 14.95 -14.65 -7.94
C GLN A 320 13.77 -14.08 -7.14
N PRO A 321 12.90 -13.25 -7.74
CA PRO A 321 11.79 -12.61 -7.03
C PRO A 321 10.81 -13.66 -6.52
N PHE A 322 10.16 -13.38 -5.40
CA PHE A 322 9.16 -14.26 -4.77
C PHE A 322 9.65 -15.68 -4.44
N ASP A 323 10.95 -15.98 -4.59
CA ASP A 323 11.53 -17.25 -4.19
C ASP A 323 11.99 -17.18 -2.73
N ILE A 324 11.15 -17.71 -1.84
CA ILE A 324 11.44 -17.82 -0.41
C ILE A 324 12.67 -18.70 -0.15
N ARG A 325 12.94 -19.74 -0.95
CA ARG A 325 14.12 -20.60 -0.77
C ARG A 325 15.40 -19.84 -1.11
N ALA A 326 15.41 -19.12 -2.23
CA ALA A 326 16.54 -18.28 -2.60
C ALA A 326 16.80 -17.21 -1.52
N MET A 327 15.76 -16.51 -1.07
CA MET A 327 15.87 -15.54 0.03
C MET A 327 16.51 -16.12 1.27
N LEU A 328 16.00 -17.25 1.77
CA LEU A 328 16.49 -17.85 3.01
C LEU A 328 17.90 -18.42 2.84
N SER A 329 18.19 -19.03 1.69
CA SER A 329 19.53 -19.51 1.34
C SER A 329 20.55 -18.38 1.35
N ASP A 330 20.23 -17.25 0.73
CA ASP A 330 21.13 -16.10 0.65
C ASP A 330 21.41 -15.52 2.05
N ALA A 331 20.36 -15.34 2.87
CA ALA A 331 20.51 -14.87 4.26
C ALA A 331 21.34 -15.85 5.13
N LEU A 332 21.12 -17.16 4.96
CA LEU A 332 21.85 -18.21 5.71
C LEU A 332 23.30 -18.39 5.24
N SER A 333 23.62 -17.96 4.01
CA SER A 333 25.00 -18.02 3.50
C SER A 333 25.92 -17.00 4.17
N ASN A 334 25.35 -15.90 4.68
CA ASN A 334 26.05 -14.82 5.38
C ASN A 334 25.34 -14.47 6.71
N PRO A 335 25.42 -15.33 7.74
CA PRO A 335 24.68 -15.17 8.98
C PRO A 335 24.91 -13.84 9.71
N GLU A 336 26.04 -13.18 9.48
CA GLU A 336 26.37 -11.84 10.01
C GLU A 336 25.44 -10.74 9.51
N THR A 337 24.74 -10.97 8.40
CA THR A 337 23.72 -10.06 7.88
C THR A 337 22.38 -10.20 8.61
N ILE A 338 22.20 -11.22 9.45
CA ILE A 338 20.99 -11.41 10.26
C ILE A 338 21.16 -10.61 11.56
N PHE A 339 20.65 -9.38 11.57
CA PHE A 339 20.77 -8.45 12.70
C PHE A 339 19.85 -8.80 13.86
N ALA A 340 18.71 -9.44 13.57
CA ALA A 340 17.81 -9.99 14.60
C ALA A 340 17.09 -11.24 14.07
N GLY A 341 16.72 -12.12 15.02
CA GLY A 341 16.17 -13.44 14.76
C GLY A 341 17.21 -14.55 14.87
N LYS A 342 16.77 -15.79 15.11
CA LYS A 342 17.67 -16.94 15.29
C LYS A 342 17.96 -17.60 13.94
N ALA A 343 19.22 -17.56 13.48
CA ALA A 343 19.63 -18.21 12.22
C ALA A 343 19.29 -19.71 12.18
N ALA A 344 19.32 -20.40 13.33
CA ALA A 344 18.90 -21.80 13.44
C ALA A 344 17.41 -21.98 13.08
N SER A 345 16.52 -21.13 13.60
CA SER A 345 15.10 -21.18 13.26
C SER A 345 14.83 -20.88 11.78
N MET A 346 15.60 -19.96 11.19
CA MET A 346 15.57 -19.71 9.75
C MET A 346 16.03 -20.92 8.95
N LYS A 347 17.06 -21.63 9.43
CA LYS A 347 17.56 -22.86 8.82
C LYS A 347 16.54 -23.99 8.89
N ASP A 348 15.86 -24.15 10.02
CA ASP A 348 14.78 -25.13 10.18
C ASP A 348 13.65 -24.87 9.16
N LEU A 349 13.24 -23.62 9.00
CA LEU A 349 12.25 -23.22 7.99
C LEU A 349 12.76 -23.51 6.57
N PHE A 350 14.02 -23.17 6.27
CA PHE A 350 14.62 -23.44 4.96
C PHE A 350 14.65 -24.94 4.63
N ASP A 351 15.06 -25.77 5.59
CA ASP A 351 15.11 -27.23 5.43
C ASP A 351 13.72 -27.83 5.25
N ASP A 352 12.73 -27.24 5.91
CA ASP A 352 11.34 -27.62 5.79
C ASP A 352 10.73 -27.28 4.42
N ILE A 353 10.89 -26.03 3.94
CA ILE A 353 10.39 -25.63 2.61
C ILE A 353 11.20 -26.26 1.47
N SER A 354 12.37 -26.84 1.76
CA SER A 354 13.16 -27.61 0.80
C SER A 354 12.64 -29.03 0.61
N GLN A 355 11.73 -29.50 1.46
CA GLN A 355 11.11 -30.82 1.30
C GLN A 355 10.18 -30.86 0.08
N PRO A 356 9.97 -32.04 -0.55
CA PRO A 356 9.06 -32.19 -1.69
C PRO A 356 7.62 -31.73 -1.40
N ARG A 357 7.18 -31.78 -0.13
CA ARG A 357 5.83 -31.35 0.28
C ARG A 357 5.53 -29.88 -0.05
N PHE A 358 6.55 -29.02 -0.09
CA PHE A 358 6.42 -27.60 -0.38
C PHE A 358 5.82 -27.34 -1.77
N GLU A 359 5.92 -28.29 -2.70
CA GLU A 359 5.29 -28.18 -4.02
C GLU A 359 3.76 -27.95 -3.95
N ASN A 360 3.13 -28.38 -2.85
CA ASN A 360 1.71 -28.20 -2.59
C ASN A 360 1.40 -26.99 -1.70
N ASP A 361 2.40 -26.41 -1.03
CA ASP A 361 2.22 -25.24 -0.17
C ASP A 361 1.88 -24.01 -1.01
N VAL A 362 1.20 -23.05 -0.38
CA VAL A 362 0.89 -21.74 -0.95
C VAL A 362 1.69 -20.70 -0.20
N VAL A 363 2.52 -19.96 -0.91
CA VAL A 363 3.28 -18.84 -0.36
C VAL A 363 2.52 -17.57 -0.69
N ILE A 364 2.16 -16.79 0.34
CA ILE A 364 1.67 -15.41 0.22
C ILE A 364 2.83 -14.50 0.58
N TRP A 365 3.08 -13.48 -0.22
CA TRP A 365 4.07 -12.46 0.04
C TRP A 365 3.41 -11.08 -0.03
N THR A 366 3.35 -10.39 1.10
CA THR A 366 2.77 -9.05 1.21
C THR A 366 3.86 -8.04 1.48
N ARG A 367 3.89 -6.96 0.70
CA ARG A 367 4.85 -5.88 0.83
C ARG A 367 4.30 -4.73 1.69
N LEU A 368 5.20 -4.15 2.48
CA LEU A 368 4.97 -2.97 3.30
C LEU A 368 6.22 -2.06 3.27
N ASP A 369 6.05 -0.74 3.24
CA ASP A 369 7.17 0.18 3.50
C ASP A 369 7.27 0.41 5.03
N ALA A 370 8.45 0.69 5.58
CA ALA A 370 8.65 0.73 7.04
C ALA A 370 7.88 1.83 7.77
N ASP A 371 7.34 2.81 7.05
CA ASP A 371 6.50 3.90 7.55
C ASP A 371 5.00 3.66 7.35
N ASP A 372 4.60 2.53 6.77
CA ASP A 372 3.20 2.19 6.51
C ASP A 372 2.67 1.15 7.52
N GLY A 373 1.35 1.01 7.61
CA GLY A 373 0.67 0.05 8.48
C GLY A 373 -0.35 -0.79 7.72
N LEU A 374 -0.51 -2.07 8.10
CA LEU A 374 -1.50 -2.97 7.50
C LEU A 374 -2.64 -3.30 8.46
N ASN A 375 -3.83 -3.45 7.91
CA ASN A 375 -5.01 -3.81 8.67
C ASN A 375 -5.06 -5.33 8.86
N ARG A 376 -5.34 -5.80 10.09
CA ARG A 376 -5.50 -7.23 10.37
C ARG A 376 -6.62 -7.86 9.52
N GLY A 377 -7.74 -7.17 9.35
CA GLY A 377 -8.86 -7.63 8.52
C GLY A 377 -8.50 -7.76 7.05
N PHE A 378 -7.58 -6.92 6.54
CA PHE A 378 -7.04 -7.08 5.20
C PHE A 378 -6.23 -8.36 5.07
N LEU A 379 -5.31 -8.65 5.99
CA LEU A 379 -4.52 -9.88 5.95
C LEU A 379 -5.38 -11.14 6.11
N ALA A 380 -6.37 -11.10 7.00
CA ALA A 380 -7.35 -12.17 7.13
C ALA A 380 -8.10 -12.44 5.82
N TYR A 381 -8.58 -11.37 5.18
CA TYR A 381 -9.22 -11.46 3.88
C TYR A 381 -8.29 -12.09 2.82
N ILE A 382 -7.02 -11.69 2.78
CA ILE A 382 -6.03 -12.25 1.84
C ILE A 382 -5.82 -13.75 2.08
N GLN A 383 -5.66 -14.17 3.33
CA GLN A 383 -5.47 -15.59 3.66
C GLN A 383 -6.71 -16.42 3.30
N ASP A 384 -7.91 -15.92 3.60
CA ASP A 384 -9.18 -16.54 3.22
C ASP A 384 -9.29 -16.68 1.69
N GLU A 385 -8.93 -15.63 0.95
CA GLU A 385 -8.94 -15.65 -0.52
C GLU A 385 -7.88 -16.59 -1.11
N ALA A 386 -6.70 -16.67 -0.49
CA ALA A 386 -5.67 -17.61 -0.89
C ALA A 386 -6.12 -19.06 -0.69
N ILE A 387 -6.73 -19.37 0.46
CA ILE A 387 -7.33 -20.69 0.69
C ILE A 387 -8.41 -20.96 -0.35
N ARG A 388 -9.34 -20.00 -0.54
CA ARG A 388 -10.44 -20.10 -1.50
C ARG A 388 -9.96 -20.40 -2.93
N TYR A 389 -8.91 -19.73 -3.39
CA TYR A 389 -8.43 -19.87 -4.76
C TYR A 389 -7.44 -21.03 -4.96
N PHE A 390 -6.52 -21.25 -4.02
CA PHE A 390 -5.41 -22.19 -4.21
C PHE A 390 -5.66 -23.54 -3.55
N ILE A 391 -6.45 -23.59 -2.49
CA ILE A 391 -6.71 -24.77 -1.66
C ILE A 391 -8.23 -24.97 -1.49
N PRO A 392 -9.00 -25.02 -2.59
CA PRO A 392 -10.46 -25.04 -2.51
C PRO A 392 -11.02 -26.23 -1.72
N GLN A 393 -10.26 -27.31 -1.56
CA GLN A 393 -10.62 -28.45 -0.71
C GLN A 393 -10.71 -28.09 0.78
N ARG A 394 -9.96 -27.08 1.26
CA ARG A 394 -10.06 -26.53 2.62
C ARG A 394 -11.19 -25.55 2.79
N TYR A 395 -11.67 -25.01 1.68
CA TYR A 395 -12.84 -24.17 1.71
C TYR A 395 -14.03 -25.11 1.97
N ARG A 396 -14.74 -24.92 3.10
CA ARG A 396 -15.84 -25.79 3.57
C ARG A 396 -17.02 -25.96 2.59
N LYS A 397 -16.90 -25.40 1.39
CA LYS A 397 -17.92 -25.36 0.35
C LYS A 397 -17.39 -26.03 -0.89
N LYS A 398 -18.24 -26.83 -1.54
CA LYS A 398 -17.89 -27.44 -2.82
C LYS A 398 -17.88 -26.36 -3.90
N ILE A 399 -16.89 -26.45 -4.79
CA ILE A 399 -16.90 -25.66 -6.02
C ILE A 399 -18.08 -26.16 -6.85
N LEU A 400 -18.93 -25.24 -7.28
CA LEU A 400 -20.00 -25.54 -8.23
C LEU A 400 -19.38 -26.04 -9.52
N THR A 401 -19.67 -27.30 -9.89
CA THR A 401 -19.24 -27.89 -11.17
C THR A 401 -20.02 -27.35 -12.36
N GLU A 402 -21.12 -26.65 -12.08
CA GLU A 402 -22.09 -26.17 -13.05
C GLU A 402 -22.59 -24.79 -12.61
N ILE A 403 -22.59 -23.82 -13.53
CA ILE A 403 -23.05 -22.45 -13.28
C ILE A 403 -24.12 -22.06 -14.28
N TYR A 404 -25.12 -21.32 -13.84
CA TYR A 404 -26.13 -20.76 -14.73
C TYR A 404 -25.51 -19.71 -15.65
N TYR A 405 -25.85 -19.75 -16.95
CA TYR A 405 -25.34 -18.79 -17.94
C TYR A 405 -25.64 -17.34 -17.56
N GLU A 406 -26.81 -17.06 -16.99
CA GLU A 406 -27.17 -15.72 -16.48
C GLU A 406 -26.24 -15.26 -15.36
N THR A 407 -25.91 -16.16 -14.43
CA THR A 407 -24.93 -15.90 -13.38
C THR A 407 -23.58 -15.57 -14.01
N GLN A 408 -23.12 -16.35 -14.99
CA GLN A 408 -21.87 -16.08 -15.70
C GLN A 408 -21.90 -14.71 -16.40
N GLN A 409 -22.99 -14.37 -17.09
CA GLN A 409 -23.16 -13.07 -17.77
C GLN A 409 -23.17 -11.91 -16.78
N ARG A 410 -23.85 -12.07 -15.64
CA ARG A 410 -23.87 -11.07 -14.57
C ARG A 410 -22.48 -10.87 -13.98
N LEU A 411 -21.74 -11.96 -13.73
CA LEU A 411 -20.36 -11.90 -13.26
C LEU A 411 -19.42 -11.26 -14.29
N MET A 412 -19.62 -11.52 -15.60
CA MET A 412 -18.89 -10.85 -16.69
C MET A 412 -19.20 -9.34 -16.75
N ALA A 413 -20.47 -8.96 -16.62
CA ALA A 413 -20.87 -7.57 -16.61
C ALA A 413 -20.31 -6.80 -15.41
N LEU A 414 -20.34 -7.41 -14.22
CA LEU A 414 -19.74 -6.85 -13.01
C LEU A 414 -18.22 -6.66 -13.17
N SER A 415 -17.53 -7.65 -13.76
CA SER A 415 -16.10 -7.53 -14.05
C SER A 415 -15.76 -6.46 -15.08
N ALA A 416 -16.69 -6.14 -15.97
CA ALA A 416 -16.57 -5.03 -16.92
C ALA A 416 -16.84 -3.66 -16.26
N GLY A 417 -16.96 -3.61 -14.94
CA GLY A 417 -17.21 -2.38 -14.18
C GLY A 417 -18.66 -1.88 -14.25
N ILE A 418 -19.60 -2.69 -14.74
CA ILE A 418 -21.02 -2.33 -14.73
C ILE A 418 -21.52 -2.42 -13.28
N PRO A 419 -21.99 -1.32 -12.65
CA PRO A 419 -22.47 -1.34 -11.28
C PRO A 419 -23.62 -2.34 -11.09
N LYS A 420 -23.61 -3.04 -9.96
CA LYS A 420 -24.63 -4.02 -9.59
C LYS A 420 -26.04 -3.43 -9.67
N GLU A 421 -26.21 -2.18 -9.26
CA GLU A 421 -27.50 -1.48 -9.29
C GLU A 421 -28.02 -1.29 -10.71
N MET A 422 -27.13 -1.14 -11.71
CA MET A 422 -27.53 -1.04 -13.12
C MET A 422 -27.99 -2.40 -13.65
N LEU A 423 -27.31 -3.48 -13.26
CA LEU A 423 -27.72 -4.84 -13.60
C LEU A 423 -29.06 -5.18 -12.95
N ASP A 424 -29.21 -4.91 -11.66
CA ASP A 424 -30.46 -5.14 -10.93
C ASP A 424 -31.62 -4.32 -11.51
N LYS A 425 -31.37 -3.06 -11.93
CA LYS A 425 -32.37 -2.23 -12.63
C LYS A 425 -32.73 -2.81 -14.00
N ARG A 426 -31.75 -3.34 -14.75
CA ARG A 426 -31.97 -3.98 -16.05
C ARG A 426 -32.82 -5.24 -15.87
N ASP A 427 -32.48 -6.09 -14.91
CA ASP A 427 -33.19 -7.34 -14.63
C ASP A 427 -34.64 -7.06 -14.22
N ARG A 428 -34.86 -6.11 -13.29
CA ARG A 428 -36.21 -5.65 -12.91
C ARG A 428 -37.00 -5.05 -14.07
N LYS A 429 -36.33 -4.37 -15.01
CA LYS A 429 -36.98 -3.80 -16.20
C LYS A 429 -37.40 -4.90 -17.17
N LEU A 430 -36.52 -5.87 -17.43
CA LEU A 430 -36.82 -7.04 -18.25
C LEU A 430 -37.98 -7.83 -17.66
N GLU A 431 -37.96 -8.11 -16.36
CA GLU A 431 -39.03 -8.81 -15.64
C GLU A 431 -40.37 -8.05 -15.77
N LYS A 432 -40.38 -6.72 -15.63
CA LYS A 432 -41.58 -5.89 -15.83
C LYS A 432 -42.09 -5.92 -17.27
N GLU A 433 -41.21 -5.91 -18.26
CA GLU A 433 -41.58 -5.96 -19.68
C GLU A 433 -42.15 -7.33 -20.06
N GLU A 434 -41.55 -8.41 -19.56
CA GLU A 434 -42.04 -9.78 -19.74
C GLU A 434 -43.41 -9.97 -19.08
N ARG A 435 -43.59 -9.47 -17.86
CA ARG A 435 -44.89 -9.50 -17.18
C ARG A 435 -45.98 -8.74 -17.94
N LYS A 436 -45.64 -7.57 -18.52
CA LYS A 436 -46.58 -6.82 -19.39
C LYS A 436 -46.93 -7.59 -20.65
N LYS A 437 -45.95 -8.23 -21.30
CA LYS A 437 -46.20 -9.08 -22.48
C LYS A 437 -47.08 -10.28 -22.16
N ALA A 438 -46.83 -10.95 -21.03
CA ALA A 438 -47.64 -12.07 -20.56
C ALA A 438 -49.11 -11.64 -20.30
N MET A 439 -49.31 -10.50 -19.63
CA MET A 439 -50.65 -9.92 -19.42
C MET A 439 -51.36 -9.60 -20.74
N ALA A 440 -50.67 -8.98 -21.69
CA ALA A 440 -51.26 -8.65 -22.99
C ALA A 440 -51.63 -9.90 -23.82
N ALA A 441 -50.91 -11.01 -23.62
CA ALA A 441 -51.16 -12.29 -24.27
C ALA A 441 -52.23 -13.16 -23.55
N GLY A 442 -52.81 -12.69 -22.44
CA GLY A 442 -53.76 -13.48 -21.64
C GLY A 442 -53.13 -14.71 -20.96
N LEU A 443 -51.80 -14.74 -20.84
CA LEU A 443 -51.07 -15.82 -20.18
C LEU A 443 -51.08 -15.61 -18.65
N PRO A 444 -51.08 -16.69 -17.85
CA PRO A 444 -50.99 -16.58 -16.40
C PRO A 444 -49.78 -15.74 -15.99
N THR A 445 -50.00 -14.83 -15.03
CA THR A 445 -48.98 -13.84 -14.60
C THR A 445 -47.83 -14.45 -13.80
N LYS A 446 -47.89 -15.74 -13.48
CA LYS A 446 -46.73 -16.52 -13.06
C LYS A 446 -45.98 -16.82 -14.36
N PRO A 447 -44.83 -16.16 -14.63
CA PRO A 447 -44.05 -16.50 -15.81
C PRO A 447 -43.85 -18.02 -15.79
N PRO A 448 -44.02 -18.72 -16.92
CA PRO A 448 -43.50 -20.07 -17.00
C PRO A 448 -42.04 -19.93 -16.59
N VAL A 449 -41.67 -20.51 -15.45
CA VAL A 449 -40.27 -20.65 -15.09
C VAL A 449 -39.71 -21.37 -16.31
N SER A 450 -38.95 -20.68 -17.15
CA SER A 450 -38.40 -21.29 -18.34
C SER A 450 -37.34 -22.24 -17.82
N ASP A 451 -37.77 -23.46 -17.49
CA ASP A 451 -37.01 -24.45 -16.72
C ASP A 451 -35.73 -24.90 -17.45
N ALA A 452 -35.52 -24.48 -18.69
CA ALA A 452 -34.26 -24.62 -19.38
C ALA A 452 -33.30 -23.47 -19.01
N LYS A 453 -32.94 -23.36 -17.73
CA LYS A 453 -31.76 -22.56 -17.36
C LYS A 453 -30.56 -23.18 -18.08
N VAL A 454 -29.87 -22.39 -18.91
CA VAL A 454 -28.67 -22.88 -19.61
C VAL A 454 -27.58 -23.07 -18.56
N ILE A 455 -27.26 -24.33 -18.27
CA ILE A 455 -26.19 -24.71 -17.33
C ILE A 455 -24.90 -24.87 -18.13
N ILE A 456 -23.81 -24.30 -17.61
CA ILE A 456 -22.48 -24.40 -18.20
C ILE A 456 -21.55 -25.08 -17.19
N LYS A 457 -20.75 -26.03 -17.67
CA LYS A 457 -19.74 -26.70 -16.85
C LYS A 457 -18.68 -25.70 -16.37
N ASN A 458 -18.52 -25.58 -15.06
CA ASN A 458 -17.44 -24.84 -14.44
C ASN A 458 -16.15 -25.66 -14.49
N VAL A 459 -15.31 -25.35 -15.46
CA VAL A 459 -13.94 -25.88 -15.58
C VAL A 459 -12.99 -25.03 -14.73
N TYR A 460 -13.30 -24.89 -13.44
CA TYR A 460 -12.45 -24.14 -12.53
C TYR A 460 -11.10 -24.82 -12.39
N LYS A 461 -10.04 -24.08 -12.70
CA LYS A 461 -8.66 -24.48 -12.45
C LYS A 461 -8.03 -23.40 -11.57
N PRO A 462 -7.53 -23.77 -10.37
CA PRO A 462 -6.83 -22.83 -9.50
C PRO A 462 -5.75 -22.04 -10.24
N PRO A 463 -5.56 -20.75 -9.92
CA PRO A 463 -4.43 -20.00 -10.42
C PRO A 463 -3.12 -20.61 -9.90
N LYS A 464 -2.05 -20.46 -10.69
CA LYS A 464 -0.68 -20.75 -10.24
C LYS A 464 -0.11 -19.61 -9.38
N TRP A 465 -0.57 -18.38 -9.64
CA TRP A 465 -0.26 -17.17 -8.88
C TRP A 465 -1.39 -16.14 -9.00
N THR A 466 -1.51 -15.21 -8.05
CA THR A 466 -2.48 -14.12 -8.06
C THR A 466 -1.91 -12.89 -7.34
N TYR A 467 -2.23 -11.69 -7.82
CA TYR A 467 -2.00 -10.43 -7.12
C TYR A 467 -3.24 -9.94 -6.37
N TRP A 468 -3.04 -9.35 -5.21
CA TRP A 468 -4.01 -8.48 -4.53
C TRP A 468 -3.39 -7.12 -4.23
N CYS A 469 -4.21 -6.08 -4.29
CA CYS A 469 -3.81 -4.75 -3.86
C CYS A 469 -4.84 -4.16 -2.91
N ALA A 470 -4.37 -3.47 -1.88
CA ALA A 470 -5.19 -2.61 -1.04
C ALA A 470 -5.84 -1.51 -1.90
N GLY A 471 -7.17 -1.55 -2.04
CA GLY A 471 -7.93 -0.54 -2.79
C GLY A 471 -8.40 0.63 -1.94
N ARG A 472 -8.26 0.55 -0.61
CA ARG A 472 -8.64 1.60 0.33
C ARG A 472 -7.60 1.72 1.43
N ASN A 473 -7.14 2.93 1.70
CA ASN A 473 -6.19 3.21 2.77
C ASN A 473 -6.52 4.55 3.45
N LEU A 474 -5.87 4.78 4.59
CA LEU A 474 -5.74 6.10 5.19
C LEU A 474 -4.39 6.67 4.78
N ASP A 475 -4.36 7.90 4.30
CA ASP A 475 -3.14 8.68 4.25
C ASP A 475 -3.04 9.49 5.55
N TRP A 476 -1.96 9.30 6.30
CA TRP A 476 -1.63 10.11 7.47
C TRP A 476 -0.54 11.11 7.12
N PHE A 477 -0.71 12.36 7.53
CA PHE A 477 0.23 13.46 7.28
C PHE A 477 0.74 14.01 8.60
N VAL A 478 2.03 14.36 8.63
CA VAL A 478 2.61 15.21 9.68
C VAL A 478 1.84 16.53 9.67
N THR A 479 1.55 17.07 10.86
CA THR A 479 0.66 18.22 11.11
C THR A 479 0.56 19.22 9.96
N ASP A 480 -0.67 19.49 9.54
CA ASP A 480 -1.02 20.47 8.53
C ASP A 480 -1.46 21.78 9.24
N PRO A 481 -0.52 22.72 9.50
CA PRO A 481 -0.84 23.95 10.22
C PRO A 481 -1.86 24.82 9.50
N LEU A 482 -2.04 24.64 8.18
CA LEU A 482 -2.97 25.44 7.38
C LEU A 482 -4.41 24.96 7.52
N HIS A 483 -4.63 23.67 7.75
CA HIS A 483 -5.97 23.09 7.73
C HIS A 483 -6.49 22.70 9.11
N ASP A 484 -5.61 22.37 10.06
CA ASP A 484 -6.00 22.22 11.46
C ASP A 484 -4.85 22.53 12.43
N PRO A 485 -4.72 23.78 12.90
CA PRO A 485 -3.65 24.18 13.80
C PRO A 485 -3.74 23.52 15.18
N GLN A 486 -4.86 22.85 15.52
CA GLN A 486 -5.05 22.19 16.82
C GLN A 486 -4.62 20.72 16.81
N HIS A 487 -4.48 20.09 15.64
CA HIS A 487 -4.16 18.67 15.53
C HIS A 487 -2.68 18.36 15.81
N LYS A 488 -2.35 18.12 17.08
CA LYS A 488 -1.01 17.70 17.51
C LYS A 488 -0.58 16.32 16.97
N ASN A 489 -1.53 15.44 16.65
CA ASN A 489 -1.31 14.06 16.20
C ASN A 489 -1.30 13.89 14.66
N GLY A 490 -1.35 14.99 13.89
CA GLY A 490 -1.34 14.97 12.43
C GLY A 490 -2.75 15.02 11.83
N THR A 491 -2.86 14.76 10.52
CA THR A 491 -4.15 14.70 9.83
C THR A 491 -4.32 13.39 9.07
N VAL A 492 -5.55 12.92 8.92
CA VAL A 492 -5.86 11.65 8.24
C VAL A 492 -6.89 11.86 7.14
N PHE A 493 -6.65 11.24 5.98
CA PHE A 493 -7.54 11.30 4.83
C PHE A 493 -7.83 9.91 4.28
N PRO A 494 -9.06 9.60 3.89
CA PRO A 494 -9.36 8.34 3.24
C PRO A 494 -8.97 8.43 1.77
N VAL A 495 -8.35 7.37 1.27
CA VAL A 495 -7.96 7.26 -0.13
C VAL A 495 -8.53 5.99 -0.72
N VAL A 496 -9.17 6.13 -1.88
CA VAL A 496 -9.70 5.01 -2.65
C VAL A 496 -8.93 4.94 -3.96
N HIS A 497 -8.17 3.86 -4.13
CA HIS A 497 -7.44 3.61 -5.35
C HIS A 497 -8.29 2.77 -6.30
N VAL A 498 -8.51 3.28 -7.52
CA VAL A 498 -9.34 2.58 -8.52
C VAL A 498 -8.48 1.88 -9.57
N ASN A 499 -7.36 2.51 -9.94
CA ASN A 499 -6.53 2.12 -11.09
C ASN A 499 -5.03 2.06 -10.78
N VAL A 500 -4.64 2.11 -9.51
CA VAL A 500 -3.25 2.02 -9.07
C VAL A 500 -3.17 1.09 -7.86
N CYS A 501 -2.14 0.26 -7.78
CA CYS A 501 -1.79 -0.37 -6.51
C CYS A 501 -0.83 0.56 -5.77
N VAL A 502 -1.07 0.76 -4.48
CA VAL A 502 -0.08 1.41 -3.61
C VAL A 502 0.76 0.36 -2.91
N THR A 503 2.00 0.70 -2.57
CA THR A 503 2.95 -0.22 -1.93
C THR A 503 2.38 -1.00 -0.75
N PRO A 504 1.74 -0.36 0.26
CA PRO A 504 1.26 -1.10 1.40
C PRO A 504 0.11 -2.01 0.97
N GLY A 505 0.33 -3.31 1.13
CA GLY A 505 -0.66 -4.33 0.82
C GLY A 505 -0.61 -4.84 -0.61
N VAL A 506 0.39 -4.46 -1.42
CA VAL A 506 0.68 -5.24 -2.64
C VAL A 506 1.05 -6.64 -2.18
N THR A 507 0.22 -7.60 -2.58
CA THR A 507 0.34 -8.98 -2.16
C THR A 507 0.35 -9.88 -3.37
N ILE A 508 1.19 -10.89 -3.34
CA ILE A 508 1.17 -11.98 -4.31
C ILE A 508 1.00 -13.30 -3.58
N ALA A 509 0.24 -14.23 -4.15
CA ALA A 509 0.31 -15.63 -3.75
C ALA A 509 0.73 -16.49 -4.93
N LEU A 510 1.45 -17.56 -4.66
CA LEU A 510 1.91 -18.55 -5.62
C LEU A 510 1.95 -19.94 -4.98
N ARG A 511 1.83 -20.99 -5.79
CA ARG A 511 2.10 -22.36 -5.34
C ARG A 511 3.60 -22.59 -5.22
N GLY A 512 4.04 -23.35 -4.23
CA GLY A 512 5.47 -23.65 -4.02
C GLY A 512 6.11 -24.49 -5.15
N SER A 513 5.30 -25.15 -5.97
CA SER A 513 5.75 -25.82 -7.21
C SER A 513 5.90 -24.89 -8.42
N PHE A 514 5.44 -23.65 -8.32
CA PHE A 514 5.48 -22.70 -9.43
C PHE A 514 6.83 -22.00 -9.52
N ASP A 515 7.37 -21.83 -10.73
CA ASP A 515 8.58 -21.04 -10.97
C ASP A 515 8.27 -19.55 -10.76
N PRO A 516 8.84 -18.91 -9.72
CA PRO A 516 8.59 -17.49 -9.45
C PRO A 516 9.03 -16.55 -10.59
N LEU A 517 9.95 -17.00 -11.45
CA LEU A 517 10.41 -16.22 -12.61
C LEU A 517 9.35 -16.07 -13.71
N GLU A 518 8.33 -16.93 -13.74
CA GLU A 518 7.20 -16.83 -14.67
C GLU A 518 6.19 -15.74 -14.25
N ILE A 519 6.31 -15.19 -13.03
CA ILE A 519 5.44 -14.13 -12.53
C ILE A 519 5.84 -12.78 -13.16
N PRO A 520 4.91 -12.03 -13.78
CA PRO A 520 5.20 -10.70 -14.31
C PRO A 520 5.70 -9.75 -13.22
N ARG A 521 6.93 -9.24 -13.37
CA ARG A 521 7.49 -8.22 -12.47
C ARG A 521 7.03 -6.84 -12.92
N LEU A 522 6.04 -6.30 -12.22
CA LEU A 522 5.37 -5.04 -12.57
C LEU A 522 5.62 -4.00 -11.48
N ASP A 523 5.83 -2.75 -11.89
CA ASP A 523 5.72 -1.63 -10.94
C ASP A 523 4.28 -1.54 -10.44
N HIS A 524 4.09 -1.06 -9.21
CA HIS A 524 2.78 -1.08 -8.55
C HIS A 524 1.71 -0.26 -9.30
N ASP A 525 2.12 0.78 -10.03
CA ASP A 525 1.25 1.57 -10.91
C ASP A 525 0.88 0.84 -12.22
N GLN A 526 1.66 -0.17 -12.62
CA GLN A 526 1.43 -0.98 -13.81
C GLN A 526 0.66 -2.27 -13.53
N ILE A 527 0.61 -2.76 -12.28
CA ILE A 527 -0.06 -4.02 -11.91
C ILE A 527 -1.49 -4.05 -12.47
N ILE A 528 -2.29 -3.02 -12.18
CA ILE A 528 -3.72 -3.00 -12.56
C ILE A 528 -3.88 -2.91 -14.08
N SER A 529 -3.18 -1.98 -14.72
CA SER A 529 -3.30 -1.73 -16.16
C SER A 529 -2.80 -2.91 -17.00
N TYR A 530 -1.83 -3.67 -16.49
CA TYR A 530 -1.29 -4.85 -17.17
C TYR A 530 -2.12 -6.11 -16.93
N LEU A 531 -2.46 -6.42 -15.67
CA LEU A 531 -3.08 -7.71 -15.32
C LEU A 531 -4.58 -7.74 -15.61
N ARG A 532 -5.31 -6.66 -15.31
CA ARG A 532 -6.78 -6.63 -15.45
C ARG A 532 -7.24 -6.92 -16.88
N PRO A 533 -6.65 -6.36 -17.95
CA PRO A 533 -7.06 -6.66 -19.32
C PRO A 533 -6.70 -8.07 -19.80
N LYS A 534 -5.68 -8.70 -19.20
CA LYS A 534 -5.15 -9.99 -19.66
C LYS A 534 -5.85 -11.19 -19.02
N GLY A 535 -6.49 -11.00 -17.85
CA GLY A 535 -7.37 -11.99 -17.22
C GLY A 535 -6.66 -13.26 -16.72
N GLY A 536 -7.47 -14.28 -16.42
CA GLY A 536 -7.04 -15.56 -15.82
C GLY A 536 -6.01 -16.40 -16.60
N PRO A 537 -5.99 -16.40 -17.95
CA PRO A 537 -5.05 -17.24 -18.69
C PRO A 537 -3.57 -17.00 -18.34
N LEU A 538 -3.20 -15.78 -17.92
CA LEU A 538 -1.82 -15.47 -17.51
C LEU A 538 -1.32 -16.29 -16.34
N CYS A 539 -2.16 -16.53 -15.34
CA CYS A 539 -1.83 -17.34 -14.16
C CYS A 539 -2.28 -18.79 -14.33
N GLY A 540 -2.61 -19.22 -15.55
CA GLY A 540 -3.10 -20.57 -15.84
C GLY A 540 -4.47 -20.88 -15.24
N ARG A 541 -5.20 -19.86 -14.80
CA ARG A 541 -6.54 -19.97 -14.20
C ARG A 541 -7.60 -20.15 -15.29
N THR A 542 -8.56 -21.03 -15.04
CA THR A 542 -9.77 -21.17 -15.87
C THR A 542 -11.02 -21.22 -14.99
N GLY A 543 -12.19 -20.96 -15.58
CA GLY A 543 -13.47 -20.94 -14.85
C GLY A 543 -13.55 -19.83 -13.82
N ARG A 544 -14.50 -19.97 -12.88
CA ARG A 544 -14.68 -19.07 -11.73
C ARG A 544 -14.77 -19.89 -10.47
N SER A 545 -14.22 -19.41 -9.36
CA SER A 545 -14.32 -20.07 -8.06
C SER A 545 -15.68 -19.74 -7.44
N VAL A 546 -16.74 -20.24 -8.08
CA VAL A 546 -18.10 -20.12 -7.57
C VAL A 546 -18.32 -21.33 -6.66
N PHE A 547 -18.63 -21.05 -5.42
CA PHE A 547 -18.92 -22.05 -4.41
C PHE A 547 -20.42 -22.11 -4.18
N ASP A 548 -20.90 -23.27 -3.72
CA ASP A 548 -22.28 -23.39 -3.24
C ASP A 548 -22.58 -22.30 -2.21
N ILE A 549 -23.60 -21.49 -2.48
CA ILE A 549 -23.99 -20.39 -1.59
C ILE A 549 -24.88 -21.01 -0.52
N ASP A 550 -24.57 -20.78 0.76
CA ASP A 550 -25.52 -21.12 1.82
C ASP A 550 -26.68 -20.14 1.70
N GLU A 551 -27.91 -20.65 1.65
CA GLU A 551 -29.13 -19.89 1.35
C GLU A 551 -29.39 -18.71 2.30
N GLY A 552 -28.64 -18.56 3.41
CA GLY A 552 -28.80 -17.49 4.40
C GLY A 552 -27.76 -16.35 4.41
N GLY A 553 -26.71 -16.39 3.58
CA GLY A 553 -25.53 -15.53 3.81
C GLY A 553 -25.32 -14.38 2.83
N ALA A 554 -25.91 -13.22 3.07
CA ALA A 554 -25.75 -11.98 2.26
C ALA A 554 -24.36 -11.31 2.38
N ARG A 555 -23.26 -12.06 2.55
CA ARG A 555 -21.92 -11.47 2.37
C ARG A 555 -21.76 -11.15 0.89
N SER A 556 -21.60 -9.87 0.58
CA SER A 556 -21.28 -9.40 -0.76
C SER A 556 -19.85 -9.81 -1.10
N TYR A 557 -19.64 -11.08 -1.42
CA TYR A 557 -18.36 -11.55 -1.93
C TYR A 557 -18.01 -10.72 -3.17
N GLN A 558 -16.78 -10.21 -3.22
CA GLN A 558 -16.29 -9.59 -4.44
C GLN A 558 -16.47 -10.60 -5.57
N VAL A 559 -17.03 -10.11 -6.67
CA VAL A 559 -17.27 -10.93 -7.84
C VAL A 559 -15.94 -11.41 -8.35
N ASP A 560 -15.72 -12.72 -8.29
CA ASP A 560 -14.57 -13.34 -8.91
C ASP A 560 -14.64 -13.14 -10.42
N ASP A 561 -13.86 -12.18 -10.94
CA ASP A 561 -13.83 -11.85 -12.36
C ASP A 561 -13.08 -12.88 -13.21
N GLY A 562 -12.45 -13.87 -12.57
CA GLY A 562 -11.63 -14.87 -13.22
C GLY A 562 -10.26 -14.33 -13.63
N SER A 563 -9.84 -13.16 -13.14
CA SER A 563 -8.52 -12.60 -13.39
C SER A 563 -7.48 -13.13 -12.40
N CYS A 564 -6.21 -12.76 -12.63
CA CYS A 564 -5.08 -13.03 -11.73
C CYS A 564 -4.82 -11.85 -10.78
N PHE A 565 -5.79 -10.94 -10.64
CA PHE A 565 -5.62 -9.68 -9.93
C PHE A 565 -6.91 -9.27 -9.20
N HIS A 566 -6.79 -8.91 -7.94
CA HIS A 566 -7.93 -8.45 -7.13
C HIS A 566 -7.62 -7.14 -6.43
N LEU A 567 -8.51 -6.17 -6.56
CA LEU A 567 -8.45 -4.92 -5.82
C LEU A 567 -9.33 -5.04 -4.57
N VAL A 568 -8.70 -5.15 -3.40
CA VAL A 568 -9.40 -5.41 -2.14
C VAL A 568 -10.05 -4.13 -1.64
N THR A 569 -11.39 -4.14 -1.56
CA THR A 569 -12.18 -2.98 -1.13
C THR A 569 -12.84 -3.19 0.23
N VAL A 570 -12.50 -4.26 0.94
CA VAL A 570 -13.04 -4.58 2.26
C VAL A 570 -12.37 -3.70 3.31
N GLY A 571 -13.16 -2.87 3.99
CA GLY A 571 -12.66 -1.98 5.05
C GLY A 571 -11.60 -0.98 4.58
N ILE A 572 -10.80 -0.51 5.54
CA ILE A 572 -9.56 0.25 5.30
C ILE A 572 -8.42 -0.77 5.39
N ALA A 573 -7.72 -1.00 4.29
CA ALA A 573 -6.72 -2.07 4.21
C ALA A 573 -5.35 -1.66 4.74
N ALA A 574 -4.99 -0.39 4.65
CA ALA A 574 -3.67 0.11 5.03
C ALA A 574 -3.73 1.54 5.59
N VAL A 575 -2.68 1.92 6.32
CA VAL A 575 -2.31 3.30 6.63
C VAL A 575 -1.03 3.57 5.86
N ARG A 576 -0.99 4.70 5.17
CA ARG A 576 0.19 5.16 4.44
C ARG A 576 0.66 6.47 5.03
N SER A 577 1.95 6.53 5.34
CA SER A 577 2.53 7.76 5.87
C SER A 577 2.97 8.69 4.74
N ARG A 578 2.57 9.97 4.84
CA ARG A 578 2.82 11.01 3.84
C ARG A 578 3.70 12.09 4.44
N THR A 579 4.96 11.74 4.66
CA THR A 579 5.95 12.64 5.27
C THR A 579 7.11 12.95 4.31
N PRO A 580 8.02 13.86 4.73
CA PRO A 580 9.29 14.10 4.08
C PRO A 580 10.27 12.93 3.97
N THR A 581 9.95 11.73 4.47
CA THR A 581 10.78 10.51 4.30
C THR A 581 10.50 9.76 3.00
N SER A 582 9.42 10.11 2.28
CA SER A 582 8.92 9.36 1.12
C SER A 582 9.30 10.02 -0.22
N ALA A 583 9.31 9.25 -1.31
CA ALA A 583 9.50 9.79 -2.68
C ALA A 583 8.20 10.32 -3.31
N GLY A 584 7.06 10.10 -2.64
CA GLY A 584 5.71 10.39 -3.14
C GLY A 584 5.08 11.64 -2.52
N MET A 585 5.88 12.69 -2.30
CA MET A 585 5.53 13.87 -1.51
C MET A 585 4.78 14.99 -2.23
N LEU A 586 4.33 14.78 -3.47
CA LEU A 586 3.72 15.86 -4.26
C LEU A 586 2.35 16.20 -3.64
N GLY A 587 2.32 17.27 -2.82
CA GLY A 587 1.21 17.59 -1.94
C GLY A 587 1.30 16.86 -0.60
N VAL A 588 2.17 17.33 0.31
CA VAL A 588 2.07 17.03 1.77
C VAL A 588 0.72 17.49 2.34
N ASN A 589 -0.10 18.13 1.52
CA ASN A 589 -1.48 18.44 1.80
C ASN A 589 -2.40 17.50 1.03
N PRO A 590 -3.54 17.14 1.62
CA PRO A 590 -4.61 16.43 0.92
C PRO A 590 -4.99 17.14 -0.39
N ASP A 591 -5.31 16.35 -1.42
CA ASP A 591 -5.85 16.91 -2.65
C ASP A 591 -7.21 17.59 -2.40
N PHE A 592 -7.65 18.42 -3.35
CA PHE A 592 -8.91 19.15 -3.23
C PHE A 592 -10.12 18.22 -3.04
N THR A 593 -10.11 17.05 -3.68
CA THR A 593 -11.19 16.06 -3.61
C THR A 593 -11.26 15.44 -2.21
N GLN A 594 -10.11 15.11 -1.62
CA GLN A 594 -10.01 14.60 -0.26
C GLN A 594 -10.52 15.63 0.76
N ARG A 595 -10.10 16.89 0.63
CA ARG A 595 -10.58 17.99 1.49
C ARG A 595 -12.08 18.20 1.38
N GLU A 596 -12.60 18.27 0.16
CA GLU A 596 -14.05 18.40 -0.07
C GLU A 596 -14.83 17.21 0.47
N TYR A 597 -14.29 16.00 0.39
CA TYR A 597 -14.93 14.80 0.92
C TYR A 597 -15.02 14.84 2.44
N ILE A 598 -13.94 15.23 3.14
CA ILE A 598 -13.97 15.40 4.60
C ILE A 598 -14.91 16.54 5.01
N ARG A 599 -14.84 17.69 4.33
CA ARG A 599 -15.71 18.84 4.62
C ARG A 599 -17.20 18.49 4.55
N LYS A 600 -17.59 17.60 3.62
CA LYS A 600 -18.97 17.11 3.47
C LYS A 600 -19.36 16.06 4.50
N ASN A 601 -18.41 15.44 5.20
CA ASN A 601 -18.63 14.33 6.11
C ASN A 601 -17.90 14.57 7.44
N SER A 602 -18.41 15.47 8.28
CA SER A 602 -17.76 15.88 9.54
C SER A 602 -17.44 14.71 10.50
N ASN A 603 -18.25 13.66 10.51
CA ASN A 603 -18.02 12.47 11.36
C ASN A 603 -16.93 11.53 10.83
N LEU A 604 -16.50 11.72 9.58
CA LEU A 604 -15.54 10.84 8.92
C LEU A 604 -14.18 10.91 9.58
N THR A 605 -13.68 12.10 9.89
CA THR A 605 -12.39 12.29 10.58
C THR A 605 -12.35 11.56 11.92
N SER A 606 -13.40 11.68 12.74
CA SER A 606 -13.51 10.94 14.01
C SER A 606 -13.52 9.42 13.78
N THR A 607 -14.18 8.95 12.73
CA THR A 607 -14.22 7.53 12.37
C THR A 607 -12.84 7.01 11.95
N MET A 608 -12.11 7.78 11.15
CA MET A 608 -10.76 7.42 10.70
C MET A 608 -9.78 7.36 11.87
N TRP A 609 -9.83 8.32 12.80
CA TRP A 609 -9.05 8.27 14.03
C TRP A 609 -9.39 7.06 14.91
N LYS A 610 -10.69 6.71 15.01
CA LYS A 610 -11.11 5.47 15.67
C LYS A 610 -10.52 4.24 14.97
N SER A 611 -10.49 4.19 13.64
CA SER A 611 -9.85 3.10 12.90
C SER A 611 -8.33 3.04 13.14
N MET A 612 -7.62 4.16 13.11
CA MET A 612 -6.18 4.24 13.46
C MET A 612 -5.91 3.58 14.82
N LYS A 613 -6.70 3.92 15.84
CA LYS A 613 -6.55 3.39 17.19
C LYS A 613 -7.00 1.93 17.34
N ASN A 614 -8.18 1.58 16.80
CA ASN A 614 -8.81 0.29 17.09
C ASN A 614 -8.33 -0.81 16.14
N GLU A 615 -8.16 -0.49 14.86
CA GLU A 615 -7.83 -1.48 13.82
C GLU A 615 -6.31 -1.60 13.61
N PHE A 616 -5.60 -0.47 13.64
CA PHE A 616 -4.14 -0.43 13.44
C PHE A 616 -3.34 -0.35 14.74
N ARG A 617 -4.00 -0.14 15.89
CA ARG A 617 -3.35 0.00 17.22
C ARG A 617 -2.37 1.16 17.30
N ILE A 618 -2.53 2.17 16.45
CA ILE A 618 -1.69 3.37 16.44
C ILE A 618 -2.20 4.33 17.52
N SER A 619 -1.32 4.71 18.46
CA SER A 619 -1.70 5.59 19.56
C SER A 619 -1.48 7.07 19.23
N ASP A 620 -2.39 7.94 19.70
CA ASP A 620 -2.25 9.39 19.53
C ASP A 620 -0.96 9.92 20.16
N ARG A 621 -0.54 9.35 21.30
CA ARG A 621 0.70 9.74 21.98
C ARG A 621 1.93 9.54 21.08
N GLN A 622 2.07 8.37 20.47
CA GLN A 622 3.20 8.08 19.58
C GLN A 622 3.19 8.96 18.33
N LEU A 623 2.00 9.30 17.81
CA LEU A 623 1.87 10.24 16.70
C LEU A 623 2.32 11.65 17.09
N VAL A 624 1.96 12.12 18.28
CA VAL A 624 2.43 13.42 18.81
C VAL A 624 3.95 13.41 18.97
N GLU A 625 4.52 12.37 19.59
CA GLU A 625 5.97 12.23 19.76
C GLU A 625 6.71 12.20 18.41
N THR A 626 6.13 11.51 17.42
CA THR A 626 6.66 11.49 16.06
C THR A 626 6.57 12.87 15.40
N ASN A 627 5.45 13.56 15.51
CA ASN A 627 5.31 14.90 14.96
C ASN A 627 6.30 15.90 15.57
N LEU A 628 6.55 15.81 16.88
CA LEU A 628 7.57 16.62 17.56
C LEU A 628 8.95 16.36 16.97
N TYR A 629 9.33 15.09 16.80
CA TYR A 629 10.59 14.74 16.16
C TYR A 629 10.72 15.32 14.76
N PHE A 630 9.66 15.17 13.95
CA PHE A 630 9.61 15.73 12.60
C PHE A 630 9.71 17.25 12.62
N ALA A 631 9.05 17.94 13.56
CA ALA A 631 9.15 19.38 13.68
C ALA A 631 10.59 19.82 13.92
N ASP A 632 11.28 19.17 14.84
CA ASP A 632 12.65 19.53 15.22
C ASP A 632 13.69 19.22 14.13
N HIS A 633 13.43 18.25 13.25
CA HIS A 633 14.41 17.72 12.28
C HIS A 633 13.99 17.82 10.81
N ILE A 634 12.89 18.53 10.50
CA ILE A 634 12.23 18.47 9.17
C ILE A 634 13.18 18.76 8.01
N TYR A 635 14.07 19.73 8.18
CA TYR A 635 15.00 20.17 7.16
C TYR A 635 16.12 19.18 6.90
N ASP A 636 16.67 18.59 7.97
CA ASP A 636 17.77 17.62 7.85
C ASP A 636 17.25 16.32 7.24
N ILE A 637 16.03 15.91 7.61
CA ILE A 637 15.30 14.81 6.98
C ILE A 637 15.09 15.08 5.49
N ALA A 638 14.58 16.27 5.13
CA ALA A 638 14.31 16.63 3.75
C ALA A 638 15.59 16.67 2.91
N MET A 639 16.69 17.21 3.46
CA MET A 639 18.00 17.26 2.82
C MET A 639 18.55 15.86 2.55
N GLU A 640 18.51 14.97 3.54
CA GLU A 640 18.98 13.60 3.36
C GLU A 640 18.10 12.80 2.40
N ASN A 641 16.78 12.98 2.44
CA ASN A 641 15.89 12.36 1.46
C ASN A 641 16.19 12.87 0.05
N ALA A 642 16.36 14.19 -0.15
CA ALA A 642 16.73 14.76 -1.45
C ALA A 642 18.02 14.15 -2.01
N ARG A 643 19.02 13.92 -1.14
CA ARG A 643 20.28 13.24 -1.46
C ARG A 643 20.07 11.78 -1.84
N GLY A 644 19.17 11.08 -1.14
CA GLY A 644 18.83 9.68 -1.39
C GLY A 644 17.95 9.44 -2.63
N GLN A 645 17.20 10.44 -3.10
CA GLN A 645 16.35 10.30 -4.30
C GLN A 645 17.17 9.90 -5.53
N CYS A 646 16.61 9.00 -6.34
CA CYS A 646 17.23 8.50 -7.58
C CYS A 646 18.58 7.77 -7.39
N THR A 647 18.84 7.24 -6.20
CA THR A 647 19.94 6.28 -5.97
C THR A 647 19.48 4.84 -6.24
N ALA A 648 20.42 3.90 -6.36
CA ALA A 648 20.10 2.51 -6.64
C ALA A 648 19.11 1.94 -5.61
N GLY A 649 18.07 1.25 -6.06
CA GLY A 649 17.02 0.70 -5.18
C GLY A 649 15.94 1.70 -4.74
N HIS A 650 16.01 2.97 -5.15
CA HIS A 650 15.01 3.98 -4.82
C HIS A 650 14.17 4.39 -6.02
N SER A 651 12.89 4.69 -5.74
CA SER A 651 12.03 5.37 -6.68
C SER A 651 12.65 6.71 -7.06
N CYS A 652 12.90 6.93 -8.35
CA CYS A 652 13.34 8.22 -8.85
C CYS A 652 12.11 9.03 -9.29
N LYS A 653 11.79 10.08 -8.54
CA LYS A 653 10.77 11.05 -8.93
C LYS A 653 11.38 12.45 -8.90
N SER A 654 11.79 12.96 -10.06
CA SER A 654 12.46 14.27 -10.17
C SER A 654 11.66 15.38 -9.49
N SER A 655 10.33 15.39 -9.66
CA SER A 655 9.48 16.38 -9.00
C SER A 655 9.44 16.28 -7.48
N ALA A 656 9.63 15.10 -6.90
CA ALA A 656 9.77 14.95 -5.45
C ALA A 656 11.13 15.42 -4.98
N LYS A 657 12.20 15.12 -5.72
CA LYS A 657 13.55 15.65 -5.46
C LYS A 657 13.56 17.18 -5.51
N ASP A 658 12.95 17.78 -6.54
CA ASP A 658 12.85 19.23 -6.68
C ASP A 658 12.04 19.84 -5.53
N SER A 659 10.95 19.18 -5.13
CA SER A 659 10.13 19.62 -4.00
C SER A 659 10.94 19.60 -2.70
N LEU A 660 11.61 18.48 -2.40
CA LEU A 660 12.51 18.35 -1.25
C LEU A 660 13.63 19.38 -1.26
N GLN A 661 14.23 19.65 -2.42
CA GLN A 661 15.28 20.66 -2.53
C GLN A 661 14.74 22.05 -2.20
N ARG A 662 13.54 22.41 -2.68
CA ARG A 662 12.89 23.67 -2.27
C ARG A 662 12.68 23.72 -0.75
N PHE A 663 12.27 22.62 -0.10
CA PHE A 663 12.18 22.57 1.36
C PHE A 663 13.52 22.87 2.04
N VAL A 664 14.63 22.42 1.46
CA VAL A 664 15.99 22.67 1.99
C VAL A 664 16.40 24.13 1.75
N ASP A 665 16.15 24.67 0.56
CA ASP A 665 16.55 26.04 0.20
C ASP A 665 15.84 27.08 1.08
N LEU A 666 14.59 26.80 1.48
CA LEU A 666 13.81 27.60 2.44
C LEU A 666 14.45 27.69 3.84
N LYS A 667 15.34 26.76 4.23
CA LYS A 667 16.07 26.81 5.51
C LYS A 667 17.04 28.00 5.57
N ASP A 668 17.64 28.33 4.42
CA ASP A 668 18.70 29.35 4.32
C ASP A 668 18.13 30.76 4.09
N GLU A 669 16.91 30.85 3.55
CA GLU A 669 16.18 32.10 3.39
C GLU A 669 15.61 32.55 4.74
N LYS A 670 16.36 33.40 5.45
CA LYS A 670 15.93 34.02 6.72
C LYS A 670 14.55 34.67 6.57
N GLY A 671 13.51 34.00 7.04
CA GLY A 671 12.11 34.48 7.02
C GLY A 671 11.17 33.74 6.08
N VAL A 672 11.64 32.72 5.35
CA VAL A 672 10.82 31.96 4.40
C VAL A 672 10.90 30.46 4.70
N GLY A 673 10.31 30.01 5.80
CA GLY A 673 10.41 28.61 6.24
C GLY A 673 9.21 28.09 7.03
N PHE A 674 9.35 26.87 7.53
CA PHE A 674 8.49 26.32 8.57
C PHE A 674 9.01 26.82 9.91
N ASP A 675 8.18 27.57 10.62
CA ASP A 675 8.48 27.96 11.99
C ASP A 675 8.03 26.83 12.91
N VAL A 676 8.94 26.34 13.75
CA VAL A 676 8.59 25.40 14.81
C VAL A 676 8.12 26.20 16.02
N VAL A 677 6.81 26.40 16.15
CA VAL A 677 6.22 27.15 17.27
C VAL A 677 5.65 26.15 18.26
N ASN A 678 6.25 26.06 19.46
CA ASN A 678 5.85 25.14 20.53
C ASN A 678 5.82 23.66 20.07
N GLY A 679 6.83 23.23 19.30
CA GLY A 679 6.91 21.86 18.78
C GLY A 679 5.90 21.54 17.68
N ARG A 680 5.29 22.56 17.06
CA ARG A 680 4.42 22.39 15.89
C ARG A 680 5.08 23.02 14.67
N ILE A 681 5.04 22.30 13.56
CA ILE A 681 5.39 22.83 12.26
C ILE A 681 4.31 23.85 11.87
N VAL A 682 4.65 25.12 11.76
CA VAL A 682 3.78 26.19 11.27
C VAL A 682 4.35 26.70 9.95
N VAL A 683 3.53 26.80 8.91
CA VAL A 683 3.93 27.46 7.67
C VAL A 683 3.92 28.96 7.94
N SER A 684 5.05 29.65 7.78
CA SER A 684 5.10 31.11 7.96
C SER A 684 4.16 31.78 6.94
N GLU A 685 3.14 32.50 7.43
CA GLU A 685 2.02 33.04 6.62
C GLU A 685 2.46 34.00 5.50
N ASN A 686 3.66 34.58 5.59
CA ASN A 686 4.20 35.50 4.59
C ASN A 686 4.45 34.86 3.19
N ASN A 687 4.26 33.54 3.02
CA ASN A 687 4.79 32.79 1.86
C ASN A 687 3.78 32.01 1.01
N MET A 688 2.47 32.19 1.18
CA MET A 688 1.47 31.48 0.35
C MET A 688 0.73 32.33 -0.66
N THR A 689 1.04 33.61 -0.81
CA THR A 689 0.62 34.37 -2.00
C THR A 689 1.49 33.96 -3.19
N PRO A 690 0.92 33.32 -4.23
CA PRO A 690 1.66 33.08 -5.46
C PRO A 690 2.04 34.44 -6.05
N LYS A 691 3.32 34.67 -6.35
CA LYS A 691 3.73 35.76 -7.25
C LYS A 691 3.33 35.45 -8.69
#